data_AF-A0A1J4S8C7-F1
#
_entry.id   AF-A0A1J4S8C7-F1
#
_cell.length_a   1.000
_cell.length_b   1.000
_cell.length_c   1.000
_cell.angle_alpha   90.00
_cell.angle_beta   90.00
_cell.angle_gamma   90.00
#
_symmetry.space_group_name_H-M   'P 1'
#
loop_
_entity.id
_entity.type
_entity.pdbx_description
1 polymer ?
#
loop_
_entity_poly.entity_id
_entity_poly.type
_entity_poly.pdbx_seq_one_letter_code
_entity_poly.pdbx_strand_id
1 'polypeptide(L)'
;MIPLKLRIFGFLSYREPVELDFTGFDLACISGQNGAGKSSLLDALTWALFGEARSKDKDALINLGSKAAEVALTFEYEENIYRVQRTTPRGKSTVLEFQIRDGEDWRPLTEKSARETQARIEQTLRLDYDTFVNASFFLQGKADEFTQKKAGERKAVLGNILGLEVWEIYKERAAERRKEIEKETAGIDRSIADIDAELAEEEPRKRRLKELESDLKRLSEARRTQETALESLRRAAASLNQRLAEEKARLEEERRGLKEQEKGISDQLSVTSALTAQIESAKKSLAETEERIAERSKLEENRNAAREQFATLKAENELRKIEMDELKARINQLKAAGGAACPLCGQVLSEEHRRSTLEQLQNEGKEKGDRFRANKSSMDALAKQIANYESQAAKMGSAERERLNLSTSITQWTERIETIGNSAKNWETIGARRLKEVEAILASEKYAVEIKKPTVSLDEAERALFRLQEQENNKNQEVGGARQLVDVLVSLRQRKVGCAAEREEKQQLIVQHKTLERAFGKDGVPALLIEQALPQIETKANDLLDRLSDGRMSIRFATQAEYKDKKRDDLKETLDIQISDGAGLRDYEMFSGGERFRVDFAIRLALSEVLAQRKGARLQTLVIDEGFGSQDTQGRQRLIEAINTVRGDFAKILVITHLDELKDAFPTRIEVEKTERGSSVRVI
;
A
#
# COMPACT_ATOMS: atom_id res chain seq x y z
N MET A 1 -14.54 14.89 69.19
CA MET A 1 -13.72 16.06 69.55
C MET A 1 -13.85 16.21 71.05
N ILE A 2 -12.70 16.24 71.73
CA ILE A 2 -12.56 16.37 73.19
C ILE A 2 -11.63 17.56 73.44
N PRO A 3 -12.06 18.66 74.08
CA PRO A 3 -11.17 19.76 74.41
C PRO A 3 -10.12 19.29 75.44
N LEU A 4 -8.86 19.63 75.19
CA LEU A 4 -7.74 19.33 76.08
C LEU A 4 -7.24 20.60 76.77
N LYS A 5 -6.99 21.65 76.00
CA LYS A 5 -6.48 22.93 76.52
C LYS A 5 -7.04 24.10 75.73
N LEU A 6 -7.49 25.14 76.42
CA LEU A 6 -7.95 26.40 75.82
C LEU A 6 -7.12 27.56 76.35
N ARG A 7 -6.61 28.40 75.45
CA ARG A 7 -5.93 29.65 75.77
C ARG A 7 -6.70 30.81 75.15
N ILE A 8 -7.02 31.81 75.96
CA ILE A 8 -7.80 32.98 75.56
C ILE A 8 -7.03 34.24 75.93
N PHE A 9 -6.94 35.20 75.00
CA PHE A 9 -6.33 36.49 75.26
C PHE A 9 -7.02 37.60 74.46
N GLY A 10 -7.33 38.73 75.10
CA GLY A 10 -7.96 39.88 74.46
C GLY A 10 -9.34 39.61 73.81
N PHE A 11 -10.03 38.54 74.18
CA PHE A 11 -11.30 38.10 73.60
C PHE A 11 -12.47 38.38 74.57
N LEU A 12 -13.46 39.15 74.11
CA LEU A 12 -14.63 39.57 74.89
C LEU A 12 -14.23 40.12 76.27
N SER A 13 -14.61 39.45 77.37
CA SER A 13 -14.30 39.89 78.73
C SER A 13 -12.90 39.47 79.22
N TYR A 14 -12.21 38.58 78.50
CA TYR A 14 -10.87 38.07 78.84
C TYR A 14 -9.79 38.99 78.25
N ARG A 15 -9.32 39.96 79.04
CA ARG A 15 -8.29 40.92 78.60
C ARG A 15 -6.87 40.36 78.78
N GLU A 16 -6.55 39.78 79.94
CA GLU A 16 -5.28 39.11 80.20
C GLU A 16 -5.30 37.65 79.70
N PRO A 17 -4.14 37.01 79.46
CA PRO A 17 -4.10 35.61 79.02
C PRO A 17 -4.66 34.66 80.08
N VAL A 18 -5.63 33.84 79.68
CA VAL A 18 -6.21 32.78 80.50
C VAL A 18 -5.94 31.44 79.83
N GLU A 19 -5.47 30.46 80.60
CA GLU A 19 -5.32 29.08 80.18
C GLU A 19 -6.22 28.17 81.02
N LEU A 20 -6.97 27.30 80.34
CA LEU A 20 -7.85 26.32 80.96
C LEU A 20 -7.45 24.92 80.48
N ASP A 21 -7.14 24.05 81.43
CA ASP A 21 -6.86 22.64 81.20
C ASP A 21 -8.12 21.80 81.48
N PHE A 22 -8.54 21.02 80.48
CA PHE A 22 -9.71 20.17 80.57
C PHE A 22 -9.34 18.72 80.94
N THR A 23 -8.07 18.33 80.95
CA THR A 23 -7.67 16.92 81.11
C THR A 23 -8.02 16.32 82.48
N GLY A 24 -8.16 17.15 83.52
CA GLY A 24 -8.39 16.71 84.90
C GLY A 24 -9.82 16.31 85.28
N PHE A 25 -10.80 16.46 84.39
CA PHE A 25 -12.21 16.16 84.69
C PHE A 25 -12.98 15.70 83.43
N ASP A 26 -14.07 14.99 83.63
CA ASP A 26 -15.02 14.57 82.60
C ASP A 26 -16.36 15.31 82.70
N LEU A 27 -16.75 15.79 83.88
CA LEU A 27 -17.95 16.60 84.14
C LEU A 27 -17.58 17.82 85.00
N ALA A 28 -17.82 19.02 84.49
CA ALA A 28 -17.57 20.26 85.23
C ALA A 28 -18.69 21.29 85.11
N CYS A 29 -18.90 22.04 86.18
CA CYS A 29 -19.81 23.19 86.21
C CYS A 29 -19.05 24.51 86.06
N ILE A 30 -19.35 25.28 85.02
CA ILE A 30 -18.87 26.66 84.83
C ILE A 30 -19.81 27.61 85.56
N SER A 31 -19.26 28.34 86.52
CA SER A 31 -20.01 29.17 87.47
C SER A 31 -19.39 30.54 87.66
N GLY A 32 -20.19 31.52 88.04
CA GLY A 32 -19.74 32.91 88.20
C GLY A 32 -20.91 33.89 88.12
N GLN A 33 -20.69 35.13 88.53
CA GLN A 33 -21.73 36.17 88.47
C GLN A 33 -22.18 36.43 87.02
N ASN A 34 -23.37 37.03 86.86
CA ASN A 34 -23.85 37.43 85.54
C ASN A 34 -22.92 38.49 84.93
N GLY A 35 -22.56 38.31 83.65
CA GLY A 35 -21.57 39.16 82.99
C GLY A 35 -20.11 38.90 83.39
N ALA A 36 -19.81 37.84 84.15
CA ALA A 36 -18.44 37.50 84.52
C ALA A 36 -17.60 36.90 83.37
N GLY A 37 -18.22 36.49 82.26
CA GLY A 37 -17.52 35.91 81.10
C GLY A 37 -17.76 34.41 80.85
N LYS A 38 -18.75 33.80 81.54
CA LYS A 38 -19.10 32.37 81.38
C LYS A 38 -19.39 31.99 79.93
N SER A 39 -20.39 32.62 79.30
CA SER A 39 -20.73 32.33 77.90
C SER A 39 -19.62 32.78 76.93
N SER A 40 -18.80 33.77 77.31
CA SER A 40 -17.62 34.17 76.52
C SER A 40 -16.54 33.08 76.45
N LEU A 41 -16.50 32.17 77.44
CA LEU A 41 -15.63 30.99 77.42
C LEU A 41 -16.10 30.00 76.34
N LEU A 42 -17.42 29.81 76.19
CA LEU A 42 -17.99 28.95 75.15
C LEU A 42 -17.87 29.56 73.77
N ASP A 43 -18.11 30.87 73.65
CA ASP A 43 -17.88 31.61 72.40
C ASP A 43 -16.43 31.44 71.93
N ALA A 44 -15.46 31.34 72.85
CA ALA A 44 -14.08 31.10 72.48
C ALA A 44 -13.89 29.72 71.82
N LEU A 45 -14.59 28.67 72.30
CA LEU A 45 -14.55 27.33 71.70
C LEU A 45 -15.17 27.33 70.29
N THR A 46 -16.39 27.88 70.15
CA THR A 46 -17.07 27.95 68.85
C THR A 46 -16.32 28.83 67.86
N TRP A 47 -15.75 29.95 68.35
CA TRP A 47 -14.97 30.85 67.52
C TRP A 47 -13.66 30.23 67.09
N ALA A 48 -12.95 29.51 67.97
CA ALA A 48 -11.73 28.81 67.59
C ALA A 48 -12.01 27.81 66.45
N LEU A 49 -13.01 26.95 66.58
CA LEU A 49 -13.29 25.89 65.60
C LEU A 49 -13.93 26.43 64.31
N PHE A 50 -14.95 27.27 64.43
CA PHE A 50 -15.81 27.65 63.30
C PHE A 50 -15.67 29.12 62.88
N GLY A 51 -15.01 29.95 63.68
CA GLY A 51 -14.96 31.40 63.44
C GLY A 51 -16.27 32.11 63.79
N GLU A 52 -17.23 31.40 64.39
CA GLU A 52 -18.55 31.88 64.75
C GLU A 52 -18.64 32.13 66.26
N ALA A 53 -19.17 33.30 66.63
CA ALA A 53 -19.37 33.74 68.02
C ALA A 53 -20.66 34.57 68.11
N ARG A 54 -21.00 35.08 69.31
CA ARG A 54 -22.16 35.96 69.53
C ARG A 54 -22.29 37.18 68.60
N SER A 55 -21.20 37.68 68.02
CA SER A 55 -21.21 38.82 67.09
C SER A 55 -20.47 38.46 65.81
N LYS A 56 -21.05 38.87 64.67
CA LYS A 56 -20.39 38.77 63.35
C LYS A 56 -19.36 39.87 63.12
N ASP A 57 -19.44 40.96 63.89
CA ASP A 57 -18.41 42.01 63.89
C ASP A 57 -17.19 41.52 64.66
N LYS A 58 -16.09 41.35 63.93
CA LYS A 58 -14.82 40.84 64.45
C LYS A 58 -14.19 41.78 65.47
N ASP A 59 -14.32 43.10 65.29
CA ASP A 59 -13.75 44.08 66.22
C ASP A 59 -14.54 44.11 67.54
N ALA A 60 -15.83 43.79 67.50
CA ALA A 60 -16.67 43.63 68.69
C ALA A 60 -16.29 42.41 69.56
N LEU A 61 -15.58 41.43 68.98
CA LEU A 61 -15.03 40.28 69.73
C LEU A 61 -13.74 40.63 70.48
N ILE A 62 -13.09 41.74 70.13
CA ILE A 62 -11.84 42.19 70.74
C ILE A 62 -12.15 42.99 71.99
N ASN A 63 -11.57 42.61 73.13
CA ASN A 63 -11.66 43.38 74.36
C ASN A 63 -11.24 44.84 74.11
N LEU A 64 -11.97 45.80 74.68
CA LEU A 64 -11.70 47.24 74.50
C LEU A 64 -10.28 47.65 74.90
N GLY A 65 -9.69 46.98 75.89
CA GLY A 65 -8.33 47.23 76.37
C GLY A 65 -7.23 46.48 75.61
N SER A 66 -7.56 45.74 74.54
CA SER A 66 -6.64 44.88 73.80
C SER A 66 -6.52 45.26 72.32
N LYS A 67 -5.33 45.03 71.75
CA LYS A 67 -5.03 45.31 70.33
C LYS A 67 -5.43 44.16 69.39
N ALA A 68 -5.61 42.97 69.93
CA ALA A 68 -6.01 41.77 69.21
C ALA A 68 -6.79 40.83 70.15
N ALA A 69 -7.63 39.98 69.57
CA ALA A 69 -8.17 38.80 70.22
C ALA A 69 -7.45 37.55 69.70
N GLU A 70 -7.07 36.66 70.60
CA GLU A 70 -6.41 35.41 70.31
C GLU A 70 -7.07 34.28 71.09
N VAL A 71 -7.42 33.21 70.39
CA VAL A 71 -7.93 31.98 71.00
C VAL A 71 -7.22 30.79 70.39
N ALA A 72 -6.60 29.96 71.22
CA ALA A 72 -5.98 28.71 70.82
C ALA A 72 -6.67 27.54 71.54
N LEU A 73 -7.21 26.60 70.78
CA LEU A 73 -7.85 25.40 71.29
C LEU A 73 -7.06 24.17 70.85
N THR A 74 -6.60 23.39 71.82
CA THR A 74 -6.03 22.06 71.61
C THR A 74 -7.09 21.02 71.96
N PHE A 75 -7.35 20.09 71.06
CA PHE A 75 -8.39 19.07 71.21
C PHE A 75 -7.94 17.73 70.63
N GLU A 76 -8.54 16.66 71.13
CA GLU A 76 -8.39 15.31 70.59
C GLU A 76 -9.56 14.96 69.67
N TYR A 77 -9.27 14.33 68.54
CA TYR A 77 -10.25 13.85 67.58
C TYR A 77 -9.69 12.67 66.80
N GLU A 78 -10.43 11.55 66.73
CA GLU A 78 -9.99 10.31 66.08
C GLU A 78 -8.56 9.90 66.45
N GLU A 79 -8.26 9.84 67.76
CA GLU A 79 -6.94 9.45 68.31
C GLU A 79 -5.78 10.41 67.95
N ASN A 80 -6.08 11.52 67.29
CA ASN A 80 -5.12 12.55 66.93
C ASN A 80 -5.33 13.81 67.77
N ILE A 81 -4.25 14.51 68.09
CA ILE A 81 -4.31 15.79 68.82
C ILE A 81 -4.14 16.91 67.81
N TYR A 82 -5.09 17.84 67.79
CA TYR A 82 -5.10 19.00 66.92
C TYR A 82 -5.01 20.29 67.72
N ARG A 83 -4.55 21.35 67.06
CA ARG A 83 -4.57 22.71 67.58
C ARG A 83 -5.11 23.65 66.51
N VAL A 84 -6.11 24.44 66.90
CA VAL A 84 -6.61 25.56 66.10
C VAL A 84 -6.31 26.85 66.85
N GLN A 85 -5.69 27.80 66.18
CA GLN A 85 -5.39 29.13 66.72
C GLN A 85 -5.93 30.21 65.80
N ARG A 86 -6.74 31.10 66.38
CA ARG A 86 -7.27 32.28 65.69
C ARG A 86 -6.77 33.53 66.36
N THR A 87 -6.23 34.42 65.53
CA THR A 87 -5.77 35.74 65.96
C THR A 87 -6.43 36.78 65.08
N THR A 88 -7.19 37.68 65.69
CA THR A 88 -7.81 38.83 65.01
C THR A 88 -7.25 40.11 65.61
N PRO A 89 -6.27 40.75 64.94
CA PRO A 89 -5.84 42.09 65.30
C PRO A 89 -6.91 43.11 64.91
N ARG A 90 -7.07 44.16 65.72
CA ARG A 90 -8.05 45.22 65.50
C ARG A 90 -7.83 45.88 64.13
N GLY A 91 -8.89 45.95 63.33
CA GLY A 91 -8.85 46.52 61.98
C GLY A 91 -8.03 45.72 60.94
N LYS A 92 -7.66 44.46 61.23
CA LYS A 92 -6.94 43.57 60.30
C LYS A 92 -7.70 42.26 60.07
N SER A 93 -7.29 41.52 59.05
CA SER A 93 -7.82 40.19 58.78
C SER A 93 -7.44 39.19 59.90
N THR A 94 -8.36 38.27 60.17
CA THR A 94 -8.12 37.12 61.05
C THR A 94 -7.06 36.20 60.44
N VAL A 95 -6.06 35.84 61.23
CA VAL A 95 -5.11 34.77 60.95
C VAL A 95 -5.68 33.49 61.58
N LEU A 96 -5.73 32.41 60.79
CA LEU A 96 -6.21 31.10 61.21
C LEU A 96 -5.11 30.07 60.95
N GLU A 97 -4.67 29.42 62.02
CA GLU A 97 -3.70 28.34 61.97
C GLU A 97 -4.35 27.04 62.44
N PHE A 98 -4.07 25.96 61.71
CA PHE A 98 -4.53 24.61 62.04
C PHE A 98 -3.35 23.66 62.01
N GLN A 99 -3.19 22.85 63.05
CA GLN A 99 -2.04 21.98 63.24
C GLN A 99 -2.46 20.63 63.79
N ILE A 100 -1.70 19.59 63.47
CA ILE A 100 -1.80 18.25 64.05
C ILE A 100 -0.50 17.93 64.79
N ARG A 101 -0.62 17.26 65.93
CA ARG A 101 0.51 16.82 66.73
C ARG A 101 1.18 15.62 66.06
N ASP A 102 2.50 15.70 65.91
CA ASP A 102 3.35 14.62 65.36
C ASP A 102 4.51 14.41 66.35
N GLY A 103 4.35 13.45 67.26
CA GLY A 103 5.25 13.29 68.41
C GLY A 103 5.20 14.49 69.37
N GLU A 104 6.36 15.16 69.54
CA GLU A 104 6.47 16.38 70.35
C GLU A 104 6.22 17.68 69.55
N ASP A 105 6.20 17.59 68.22
CA ASP A 105 6.09 18.74 67.32
C ASP A 105 4.67 18.97 66.78
N TRP A 106 4.46 20.16 66.20
CA TRP A 106 3.21 20.55 65.53
C TRP A 106 3.42 20.65 64.03
N ARG A 107 2.75 19.76 63.27
CA ARG A 107 2.73 19.82 61.81
C ARG A 107 1.59 20.72 61.33
N PRO A 108 1.85 21.71 60.45
CA PRO A 108 0.81 22.58 59.93
C PRO A 108 -0.12 21.83 58.96
N LEU A 109 -1.42 22.03 59.15
CA LEU A 109 -2.52 21.70 58.24
C LEU A 109 -3.21 22.97 57.69
N THR A 110 -2.60 24.14 57.91
CA THR A 110 -3.06 25.44 57.41
C THR A 110 -2.96 25.50 55.89
N GLU A 111 -4.04 25.92 55.23
CA GLU A 111 -4.12 26.12 53.78
C GLU A 111 -3.74 27.56 53.37
N LYS A 112 -3.80 27.87 52.08
CA LYS A 112 -3.35 29.17 51.53
C LYS A 112 -4.18 30.36 52.00
N SER A 113 -5.42 30.13 52.44
CA SER A 113 -6.31 31.18 52.94
C SER A 113 -7.08 30.72 54.17
N ALA A 114 -7.51 31.67 55.01
CA ALA A 114 -8.35 31.36 56.18
C ALA A 114 -9.66 30.65 55.79
N ARG A 115 -10.20 30.88 54.59
CA ARG A 115 -11.40 30.19 54.10
C ARG A 115 -11.12 28.73 53.74
N GLU A 116 -10.01 28.44 53.07
CA GLU A 116 -9.61 27.06 52.77
C GLU A 116 -9.24 26.32 54.05
N THR A 117 -8.54 26.98 54.99
CA THR A 117 -8.24 26.39 56.30
C THR A 117 -9.51 26.13 57.10
N GLN A 118 -10.51 27.01 57.05
CA GLN A 118 -11.82 26.78 57.64
C GLN A 118 -12.47 25.51 57.09
N ALA A 119 -12.53 25.38 55.76
CA ALA A 119 -13.06 24.19 55.11
C ALA A 119 -12.27 22.93 55.50
N ARG A 120 -10.94 23.02 55.65
CA ARG A 120 -10.10 21.92 56.12
C ARG A 120 -10.41 21.49 57.56
N ILE A 121 -10.69 22.44 58.45
CA ILE A 121 -11.11 22.15 59.84
C ILE A 121 -12.47 21.44 59.83
N GLU A 122 -13.46 21.97 59.10
CA GLU A 122 -14.80 21.37 58.99
C GLU A 122 -14.76 19.96 58.36
N GLN A 123 -13.94 19.76 57.32
CA GLN A 123 -13.71 18.44 56.72
C GLN A 123 -13.04 17.46 57.69
N THR A 124 -12.12 17.95 58.53
CA THR A 124 -11.45 17.11 59.53
C THR A 124 -12.44 16.68 60.62
N LEU A 125 -13.23 17.64 61.13
CA LEU A 125 -14.25 17.38 62.14
C LEU A 125 -15.49 16.66 61.59
N ARG A 126 -15.69 16.67 60.26
CA ARG A 126 -16.90 16.22 59.55
C ARG A 126 -18.18 16.82 60.11
N LEU A 127 -18.08 18.06 60.56
CA LEU A 127 -19.13 18.79 61.27
C LEU A 127 -19.00 20.26 60.90
N ASP A 128 -20.13 20.87 60.55
CA ASP A 128 -20.26 22.31 60.41
C ASP A 128 -20.74 22.95 61.73
N TYR A 129 -20.73 24.29 61.77
CA TYR A 129 -21.15 25.05 62.94
C TYR A 129 -22.61 24.77 63.34
N ASP A 130 -23.52 24.69 62.36
CA ASP A 130 -24.96 24.48 62.62
C ASP A 130 -25.18 23.10 63.26
N THR A 131 -24.55 22.05 62.73
CA THR A 131 -24.62 20.69 63.29
C THR A 131 -23.98 20.63 64.68
N PHE A 132 -22.84 21.31 64.87
CA PHE A 132 -22.15 21.35 66.16
C PHE A 132 -23.02 21.97 67.27
N VAL A 133 -23.65 23.11 67.01
CA VAL A 133 -24.54 23.79 67.97
C VAL A 133 -25.85 23.03 68.17
N ASN A 134 -26.47 22.50 67.11
CA ASN A 134 -27.75 21.78 67.26
C ASN A 134 -27.59 20.41 67.92
N ALA A 135 -26.45 19.75 67.77
CA ALA A 135 -26.21 18.45 68.40
C ALA A 135 -25.64 18.59 69.81
N SER A 136 -24.48 19.25 69.99
CA SER A 136 -23.60 19.10 71.17
C SER A 136 -23.42 20.35 72.02
N PHE A 137 -23.76 21.53 71.51
CA PHE A 137 -23.62 22.81 72.20
C PHE A 137 -24.98 23.49 72.42
N PHE A 138 -25.55 23.33 73.61
CA PHE A 138 -26.71 24.12 74.01
C PHE A 138 -26.23 25.51 74.34
N LEU A 139 -26.43 26.48 73.44
CA LEU A 139 -26.13 27.88 73.70
C LEU A 139 -27.32 28.57 74.36
N GLN A 140 -27.04 29.55 75.23
CA GLN A 140 -28.07 30.33 75.90
C GLN A 140 -29.05 30.97 74.89
N GLY A 141 -30.35 30.78 75.11
CA GLY A 141 -31.41 31.34 74.25
C GLY A 141 -31.55 30.67 72.87
N LYS A 142 -30.82 29.58 72.62
CA LYS A 142 -30.90 28.78 71.40
C LYS A 142 -31.21 27.31 71.69
N ALA A 143 -31.83 26.99 72.83
CA ALA A 143 -32.15 25.61 73.20
C ALA A 143 -33.26 25.02 72.31
N ASP A 144 -34.09 25.85 71.70
CA ASP A 144 -35.22 25.51 70.83
C ASP A 144 -34.88 25.48 69.33
N GLU A 145 -33.63 25.81 68.96
CA GLU A 145 -33.19 26.01 67.57
C GLU A 145 -33.49 24.81 66.65
N PHE A 146 -33.17 23.57 67.06
CA PHE A 146 -33.50 22.39 66.27
C PHE A 146 -35.02 22.18 66.11
N THR A 147 -35.79 22.36 67.18
CA THR A 147 -37.24 22.10 67.20
C THR A 147 -38.02 23.12 66.37
N GLN A 148 -37.52 24.36 66.27
CA GLN A 148 -38.14 25.43 65.48
C GLN A 148 -37.71 25.48 64.00
N LYS A 149 -36.62 24.78 63.62
CA LYS A 149 -36.17 24.70 62.22
C LYS A 149 -37.27 24.12 61.32
N LYS A 150 -37.29 24.57 60.06
CA LYS A 150 -38.21 23.99 59.07
C LYS A 150 -37.86 22.52 58.83
N ALA A 151 -38.83 21.70 58.43
CA ALA A 151 -38.64 20.26 58.19
C ALA A 151 -37.42 19.95 57.28
N GLY A 152 -37.21 20.73 56.21
CA GLY A 152 -36.05 20.56 55.33
C GLY A 152 -34.71 20.90 55.97
N GLU A 153 -34.68 21.89 56.87
CA GLU A 153 -33.48 22.26 57.63
C GLU A 153 -33.18 21.21 58.71
N ARG A 154 -34.19 20.68 59.38
CA ARG A 154 -34.05 19.55 60.31
C ARG A 154 -33.52 18.29 59.61
N LYS A 155 -34.03 17.97 58.40
CA LYS A 155 -33.55 16.83 57.59
C LYS A 155 -32.08 17.03 57.18
N ALA A 156 -31.67 18.26 56.87
CA ALA A 156 -30.27 18.57 56.58
C ALA A 156 -29.36 18.39 57.80
N VAL A 157 -29.76 18.91 58.97
CA VAL A 157 -29.02 18.71 60.22
C VAL A 157 -28.89 17.22 60.55
N LEU A 158 -29.98 16.44 60.46
CA LEU A 158 -29.91 14.98 60.64
C LEU A 158 -29.01 14.30 59.60
N GLY A 159 -29.06 14.75 58.34
CA GLY A 159 -28.18 14.25 57.29
C GLY A 159 -26.71 14.44 57.62
N ASN A 160 -26.34 15.61 58.12
CA ASN A 160 -24.98 15.91 58.57
C ASN A 160 -24.61 15.10 59.82
N ILE A 161 -25.53 14.95 60.79
CA ILE A 161 -25.33 14.12 61.99
C ILE A 161 -25.05 12.66 61.61
N LEU A 162 -25.78 12.12 60.65
CA LEU A 162 -25.64 10.74 60.16
C LEU A 162 -24.50 10.57 59.14
N GLY A 163 -23.93 11.65 58.62
CA GLY A 163 -22.81 11.60 57.68
C GLY A 163 -23.18 11.29 56.25
N LEU A 164 -24.33 11.80 55.83
CA LEU A 164 -24.88 11.50 54.53
C LEU A 164 -24.31 12.39 53.41
N GLU A 165 -23.36 13.28 53.71
CA GLU A 165 -22.75 14.16 52.71
C GLU A 165 -21.98 13.37 51.64
N VAL A 166 -21.47 12.18 51.99
CA VAL A 166 -20.75 11.29 51.05
C VAL A 166 -21.62 10.85 49.87
N TRP A 167 -22.94 10.78 50.06
CA TRP A 167 -23.86 10.34 49.00
C TRP A 167 -23.99 11.37 47.88
N GLU A 168 -23.89 12.67 48.18
CA GLU A 168 -23.84 13.70 47.12
C GLU A 168 -22.55 13.56 46.30
N ILE A 169 -21.42 13.19 46.92
CA ILE A 169 -20.17 12.89 46.18
C ILE A 169 -20.36 11.69 45.25
N TYR A 170 -21.00 10.62 45.73
CA TYR A 170 -21.27 9.43 44.91
C TYR A 170 -22.22 9.73 43.76
N LYS A 171 -23.25 10.54 44.00
CA LYS A 171 -24.19 11.02 42.99
C LYS A 171 -23.48 11.83 41.91
N GLU A 172 -22.63 12.79 42.29
CA GLU A 172 -21.85 13.59 41.35
C GLU A 172 -20.95 12.72 40.48
N ARG A 173 -20.21 11.77 41.09
CA ARG A 173 -19.37 10.82 40.35
C ARG A 173 -20.17 9.93 39.40
N ALA A 174 -21.35 9.46 39.81
CA ALA A 174 -22.23 8.68 38.94
C ALA A 174 -22.73 9.52 37.75
N ALA A 175 -23.08 10.78 37.98
CA ALA A 175 -23.52 11.70 36.95
C ALA A 175 -22.40 12.06 35.96
N GLU A 176 -21.17 12.29 36.45
CA GLU A 176 -19.99 12.49 35.61
C GLU A 176 -19.71 11.28 34.73
N ARG A 177 -19.67 10.08 35.32
CA ARG A 177 -19.45 8.85 34.56
C ARG A 177 -20.52 8.60 33.51
N ARG A 178 -21.80 8.88 33.83
CA ARG A 178 -22.88 8.82 32.86
C ARG A 178 -22.63 9.75 31.67
N LYS A 179 -22.27 11.02 31.92
CA LYS A 179 -22.02 12.01 30.88
C LYS A 179 -20.87 11.61 29.95
N GLU A 180 -19.82 11.01 30.49
CA GLU A 180 -18.72 10.45 29.70
C GLU A 180 -19.21 9.36 28.75
N ILE A 181 -19.97 8.39 29.27
CA ILE A 181 -20.51 7.29 28.46
C ILE A 181 -21.50 7.82 27.42
N GLU A 182 -22.38 8.76 27.77
CA GLU A 182 -23.30 9.43 26.82
C GLU A 182 -22.53 10.10 25.66
N LYS A 183 -21.39 10.72 25.94
CA LYS A 183 -20.51 11.32 24.92
C LYS A 183 -19.90 10.26 24.01
N GLU A 184 -19.45 9.13 24.56
CA GLU A 184 -18.92 8.01 23.79
C GLU A 184 -20.00 7.39 22.89
N THR A 185 -21.19 7.13 23.43
CA THR A 185 -22.34 6.62 22.67
C THR A 185 -22.70 7.55 21.52
N ALA A 186 -22.68 8.87 21.72
CA ALA A 186 -22.93 9.84 20.65
C ALA A 186 -21.86 9.82 19.53
N GLY A 187 -20.63 9.35 19.82
CA GLY A 187 -19.59 9.11 18.81
C GLY A 187 -19.84 7.83 18.01
N ILE A 188 -20.31 6.78 18.68
CA ILE A 188 -20.72 5.52 18.03
C ILE A 188 -21.94 5.77 17.13
N ASP A 189 -22.94 6.52 17.61
CA ASP A 189 -24.12 6.89 16.82
C ASP A 189 -23.76 7.61 15.52
N ARG A 190 -22.80 8.54 15.57
CA ARG A 190 -22.27 9.20 14.37
C ARG A 190 -21.61 8.20 13.42
N SER A 191 -20.78 7.30 13.95
CA SER A 191 -20.12 6.27 13.13
C SER A 191 -21.13 5.34 12.45
N ILE A 192 -22.21 4.96 13.15
CA ILE A 192 -23.30 4.16 12.57
C ILE A 192 -24.03 4.96 11.49
N ALA A 193 -24.31 6.24 11.71
CA ALA A 193 -24.97 7.11 10.73
C ALA A 193 -24.13 7.28 9.45
N ASP A 194 -22.81 7.45 9.58
CA ASP A 194 -21.89 7.53 8.44
C ASP A 194 -21.86 6.22 7.64
N ILE A 195 -21.83 5.07 8.34
CA ILE A 195 -21.93 3.76 7.70
C ILE A 195 -23.27 3.60 6.98
N ASP A 196 -24.38 4.04 7.58
CA ASP A 196 -25.70 3.95 6.97
C ASP A 196 -25.85 4.82 5.71
N ALA A 197 -25.22 6.00 5.70
CA ALA A 197 -25.13 6.82 4.50
C ALA A 197 -24.38 6.10 3.37
N GLU A 198 -23.25 5.44 3.67
CA GLU A 198 -22.49 4.66 2.70
C GLU A 198 -23.26 3.42 2.20
N LEU A 199 -24.00 2.74 3.08
CA LEU A 199 -24.81 1.57 2.72
C LEU A 199 -26.04 1.96 1.87
N ALA A 200 -26.55 3.19 1.99
CA ALA A 200 -27.64 3.68 1.15
C ALA A 200 -27.25 3.77 -0.34
N GLU A 201 -25.96 3.92 -0.64
CA GLU A 201 -25.41 3.95 -2.00
C GLU A 201 -25.21 2.56 -2.64
N GLU A 202 -25.63 1.48 -1.97
CA GLU A 202 -25.43 0.11 -2.45
C GLU A 202 -26.08 -0.17 -3.80
N GLU A 203 -27.35 0.16 -3.95
CA GLU A 203 -28.11 -0.07 -5.19
C GLU A 203 -27.53 0.73 -6.38
N PRO A 204 -27.25 2.04 -6.25
CA PRO A 204 -26.52 2.80 -7.27
C PRO A 204 -25.18 2.18 -7.66
N ARG A 205 -24.34 1.79 -6.68
CA ARG A 205 -23.01 1.20 -6.93
C ARG A 205 -23.12 -0.13 -7.67
N LYS A 206 -24.04 -1.01 -7.25
CA LYS A 206 -24.29 -2.30 -7.91
C LYS A 206 -24.81 -2.14 -9.34
N ARG A 207 -25.73 -1.20 -9.57
CA ARG A 207 -26.20 -0.88 -10.93
C ARG A 207 -25.06 -0.39 -11.81
N ARG A 208 -24.26 0.55 -11.32
CA ARG A 208 -23.10 1.09 -12.05
C ARG A 208 -22.08 -0.01 -12.37
N LEU A 209 -21.77 -0.88 -11.42
CA LEU A 209 -20.89 -2.02 -11.65
C LEU A 209 -21.43 -2.93 -12.76
N LYS A 210 -22.72 -3.28 -12.72
CA LYS A 210 -23.36 -4.12 -13.74
C LYS A 210 -23.33 -3.49 -15.13
N GLU A 211 -23.55 -2.17 -15.22
CA GLU A 211 -23.42 -1.42 -16.48
C GLU A 211 -22.00 -1.49 -17.03
N LEU A 212 -20.99 -1.19 -16.19
CA LEU A 212 -19.58 -1.22 -16.58
C LEU A 212 -19.13 -2.61 -17.01
N GLU A 213 -19.56 -3.67 -16.32
CA GLU A 213 -19.29 -5.06 -16.70
C GLU A 213 -19.91 -5.40 -18.07
N SER A 214 -21.10 -4.88 -18.35
CA SER A 214 -21.76 -5.06 -19.66
C SER A 214 -21.03 -4.32 -20.80
N ASP A 215 -20.50 -3.13 -20.52
CA ASP A 215 -19.70 -2.35 -21.47
C ASP A 215 -18.36 -3.04 -21.75
N LEU A 216 -17.69 -3.51 -20.69
CA LEU A 216 -16.44 -4.24 -20.77
C LEU A 216 -16.60 -5.50 -21.63
N LYS A 217 -17.68 -6.26 -21.41
CA LYS A 217 -17.98 -7.45 -22.20
C LYS A 217 -18.11 -7.10 -23.69
N ARG A 218 -18.88 -6.06 -24.03
CA ARG A 218 -19.03 -5.58 -25.42
C ARG A 218 -17.69 -5.16 -26.04
N LEU A 219 -16.86 -4.44 -25.30
CA LEU A 219 -15.52 -4.03 -25.76
C LEU A 219 -14.60 -5.24 -25.98
N SER A 220 -14.61 -6.22 -25.07
CA SER A 220 -13.80 -7.44 -25.19
C SER A 220 -14.19 -8.28 -26.42
N GLU A 221 -15.50 -8.36 -26.71
CA GLU A 221 -16.02 -9.03 -27.91
C GLU A 221 -15.60 -8.28 -29.18
N ALA A 222 -15.71 -6.94 -29.20
CA ALA A 222 -15.26 -6.12 -30.33
C ALA A 222 -13.75 -6.25 -30.58
N ARG A 223 -12.92 -6.20 -29.53
CA ARG A 223 -11.47 -6.42 -29.64
C ARG A 223 -11.15 -7.77 -30.23
N ARG A 224 -11.77 -8.84 -29.73
CA ARG A 224 -11.55 -10.21 -30.23
C ARG A 224 -11.93 -10.33 -31.71
N THR A 225 -13.03 -9.70 -32.12
CA THR A 225 -13.46 -9.69 -33.52
C THR A 225 -12.44 -8.97 -34.41
N GLN A 226 -11.96 -7.79 -33.98
CA GLN A 226 -10.94 -7.03 -34.70
C GLN A 226 -9.60 -7.77 -34.78
N GLU A 227 -9.21 -8.46 -33.71
CA GLU A 227 -7.98 -9.28 -33.65
C GLU A 227 -8.04 -10.41 -34.67
N THR A 228 -9.16 -11.13 -34.76
CA THR A 228 -9.36 -12.18 -35.78
C THR A 228 -9.35 -11.61 -37.21
N ALA A 229 -9.93 -10.42 -37.43
CA ALA A 229 -9.91 -9.76 -38.72
C ALA A 229 -8.47 -9.36 -39.13
N LEU A 230 -7.70 -8.78 -38.21
CA LEU A 230 -6.29 -8.42 -38.44
C LEU A 230 -5.44 -9.65 -38.76
N GLU A 231 -5.64 -10.75 -38.05
CA GLU A 231 -4.88 -11.99 -38.32
C GLU A 231 -5.20 -12.54 -39.71
N SER A 232 -6.45 -12.48 -40.15
CA SER A 232 -6.85 -12.86 -41.51
C SER A 232 -6.18 -11.97 -42.58
N LEU A 233 -6.12 -10.65 -42.34
CA LEU A 233 -5.44 -9.69 -43.22
C LEU A 233 -3.93 -9.95 -43.28
N ARG A 234 -3.29 -10.25 -42.15
CA ARG A 234 -1.86 -10.60 -42.08
C ARG A 234 -1.55 -11.86 -42.90
N ARG A 235 -2.39 -12.90 -42.79
CA ARG A 235 -2.24 -14.13 -43.59
C ARG A 235 -2.43 -13.87 -45.09
N ALA A 236 -3.43 -13.08 -45.46
CA ALA A 236 -3.65 -12.70 -46.86
C ALA A 236 -2.46 -11.91 -47.44
N ALA A 237 -1.95 -10.92 -46.70
CA ALA A 237 -0.80 -10.13 -47.10
C ALA A 237 0.48 -10.98 -47.24
N ALA A 238 0.72 -11.91 -46.29
CA ALA A 238 1.86 -12.83 -46.36
C ALA A 238 1.79 -13.73 -47.60
N SER A 239 0.60 -14.28 -47.91
CA SER A 239 0.41 -15.11 -49.11
C SER A 239 0.63 -14.33 -50.40
N LEU A 240 0.15 -13.07 -50.49
CA LEU A 240 0.37 -12.21 -51.65
C LEU A 240 1.86 -11.88 -51.83
N ASN A 241 2.56 -11.54 -50.74
CA ASN A 241 3.99 -11.27 -50.77
C ASN A 241 4.82 -12.50 -51.17
N GLN A 242 4.42 -13.70 -50.72
CA GLN A 242 5.08 -14.94 -51.13
C GLN A 242 4.94 -15.17 -52.64
N ARG A 243 3.73 -15.07 -53.19
CA ARG A 243 3.49 -15.20 -54.64
C ARG A 243 4.29 -14.18 -55.45
N LEU A 244 4.40 -12.96 -54.95
CA LEU A 244 5.19 -11.91 -55.59
C LEU A 244 6.69 -12.25 -55.61
N ALA A 245 7.22 -12.77 -54.50
CA ALA A 245 8.61 -13.20 -54.40
C ALA A 245 8.92 -14.39 -55.31
N GLU A 246 8.02 -15.37 -55.38
CA GLU A 246 8.13 -16.53 -56.28
C GLU A 246 8.16 -16.11 -57.75
N GLU A 247 7.24 -15.23 -58.19
CA GLU A 247 7.20 -14.77 -59.58
C GLU A 247 8.43 -13.90 -59.94
N LYS A 248 8.89 -13.07 -58.99
CA LYS A 248 10.13 -12.29 -59.16
C LYS A 248 11.34 -13.21 -59.31
N ALA A 249 11.50 -14.21 -58.43
CA ALA A 249 12.60 -15.15 -58.49
C ALA A 249 12.63 -15.94 -59.80
N ARG A 250 11.45 -16.37 -60.29
CA ARG A 250 11.30 -17.03 -61.58
C ARG A 250 11.81 -16.17 -62.75
N LEU A 251 11.43 -14.89 -62.79
CA LEU A 251 11.86 -13.95 -63.83
C LEU A 251 13.36 -13.62 -63.73
N GLU A 252 13.91 -13.51 -62.52
CA GLU A 252 15.34 -13.28 -62.29
C GLU A 252 16.19 -14.48 -62.73
N GLU A 253 15.73 -15.70 -62.48
CA GLU A 253 16.36 -16.94 -62.95
C GLU A 253 16.35 -17.01 -64.49
N GLU A 254 15.21 -16.73 -65.11
CA GLU A 254 15.07 -16.71 -66.57
C GLU A 254 16.01 -15.68 -67.21
N ARG A 255 16.11 -14.47 -66.63
CA ARG A 255 17.06 -13.44 -67.08
C ARG A 255 18.50 -13.93 -66.97
N ARG A 256 18.86 -14.62 -65.88
CA ARG A 256 20.23 -15.13 -65.68
C ARG A 256 20.59 -16.16 -66.75
N GLY A 257 19.72 -17.15 -66.99
CA GLY A 257 19.94 -18.16 -68.01
C GLY A 257 20.09 -17.57 -69.41
N LEU A 258 19.27 -16.57 -69.76
CA LEU A 258 19.37 -15.86 -71.03
C LEU A 258 20.69 -15.06 -71.16
N LYS A 259 21.14 -14.35 -70.11
CA LYS A 259 22.44 -13.65 -70.15
C LYS A 259 23.65 -14.59 -70.31
N GLU A 260 23.57 -15.79 -69.75
CA GLU A 260 24.61 -16.79 -69.92
C GLU A 260 24.65 -17.33 -71.36
N GLN A 261 23.49 -17.53 -71.99
CA GLN A 261 23.38 -17.88 -73.41
C GLN A 261 23.91 -16.77 -74.33
N GLU A 262 23.59 -15.50 -74.04
CA GLU A 262 24.12 -14.33 -74.76
C GLU A 262 25.64 -14.32 -74.76
N LYS A 263 26.24 -14.51 -73.58
CA LYS A 263 27.69 -14.55 -73.40
C LYS A 263 28.32 -15.72 -74.16
N GLY A 264 27.75 -16.92 -74.04
CA GLY A 264 28.27 -18.11 -74.73
C GLY A 264 28.28 -17.97 -76.26
N ILE A 265 27.28 -17.30 -76.83
CA ILE A 265 27.21 -17.05 -78.28
C ILE A 265 28.19 -15.96 -78.72
N SER A 266 28.35 -14.91 -77.92
CA SER A 266 29.35 -13.87 -78.14
C SER A 266 30.78 -14.46 -78.16
N ASP A 267 31.09 -15.33 -77.20
CA ASP A 267 32.38 -16.01 -77.11
C ASP A 267 32.63 -16.90 -78.35
N GLN A 268 31.61 -17.67 -78.80
CA GLN A 268 31.72 -18.50 -80.00
C GLN A 268 31.92 -17.68 -81.28
N LEU A 269 31.23 -16.55 -81.42
CA LEU A 269 31.37 -15.66 -82.57
C LEU A 269 32.80 -15.09 -82.68
N SER A 270 33.46 -14.81 -81.56
CA SER A 270 34.83 -14.27 -81.57
C SER A 270 35.85 -15.19 -82.28
N VAL A 271 35.65 -16.51 -82.18
CA VAL A 271 36.54 -17.53 -82.76
C VAL A 271 36.38 -17.69 -84.27
N THR A 272 35.23 -17.30 -84.83
CA THR A 272 34.94 -17.44 -86.27
C THR A 272 35.88 -16.64 -87.16
N SER A 273 36.36 -15.49 -86.68
CA SER A 273 37.33 -14.65 -87.39
C SER A 273 38.67 -15.37 -87.64
N ALA A 274 39.17 -16.10 -86.63
CA ALA A 274 40.40 -16.87 -86.71
C ALA A 274 40.26 -18.09 -87.64
N LEU A 275 39.12 -18.79 -87.58
CA LEU A 275 38.82 -19.92 -88.47
C LEU A 275 38.73 -19.47 -89.94
N THR A 276 38.12 -18.31 -90.21
CA THR A 276 38.05 -17.73 -91.56
C THR A 276 39.46 -17.46 -92.13
N ALA A 277 40.37 -16.92 -91.32
CA ALA A 277 41.75 -16.70 -91.74
C ALA A 277 42.52 -18.01 -92.04
N GLN A 278 42.28 -19.06 -91.24
CA GLN A 278 42.87 -20.39 -91.47
C GLN A 278 42.38 -21.03 -92.77
N ILE A 279 41.08 -20.89 -93.08
CA ILE A 279 40.49 -21.38 -94.35
C ILE A 279 41.16 -20.70 -95.55
N GLU A 280 41.29 -19.37 -95.54
CA GLU A 280 41.89 -18.63 -96.67
C GLU A 280 43.36 -19.00 -96.89
N SER A 281 44.13 -19.17 -95.80
CA SER A 281 45.51 -19.65 -95.90
C SER A 281 45.59 -21.06 -96.49
N ALA A 282 44.70 -21.98 -96.06
CA ALA A 282 44.70 -23.35 -96.55
C ALA A 282 44.27 -23.46 -98.02
N LYS A 283 43.32 -22.62 -98.48
CA LYS A 283 42.92 -22.56 -99.90
C LYS A 283 44.07 -22.14 -100.80
N LYS A 284 44.89 -21.18 -100.36
CA LYS A 284 46.07 -20.73 -101.13
C LYS A 284 47.08 -21.87 -101.32
N SER A 285 47.42 -22.57 -100.24
CA SER A 285 48.34 -23.72 -100.31
C SER A 285 47.77 -24.91 -101.10
N LEU A 286 46.44 -25.07 -101.11
CA LEU A 286 45.78 -26.10 -101.93
C LEU A 286 45.99 -25.84 -103.42
N ALA A 287 45.82 -24.59 -103.87
CA ALA A 287 46.03 -24.20 -105.27
C ALA A 287 47.49 -24.41 -105.73
N GLU A 288 48.47 -24.04 -104.91
CA GLU A 288 49.90 -24.26 -105.19
C GLU A 288 50.24 -25.77 -105.31
N THR A 289 49.54 -26.61 -104.56
CA THR A 289 49.74 -28.06 -104.58
C THR A 289 49.11 -28.72 -105.83
N GLU A 290 47.96 -28.22 -106.29
CA GLU A 290 47.30 -28.69 -107.51
C GLU A 290 48.13 -28.41 -108.77
N GLU A 291 48.82 -27.27 -108.82
CA GLU A 291 49.72 -26.92 -109.93
C GLU A 291 50.91 -27.89 -110.04
N ARG A 292 51.51 -28.27 -108.91
CA ARG A 292 52.60 -29.27 -108.83
C ARG A 292 52.16 -30.65 -109.29
N ILE A 293 50.90 -31.04 -109.04
CA ILE A 293 50.34 -32.32 -109.51
C ILE A 293 50.17 -32.30 -111.04
N ALA A 294 49.68 -31.19 -111.60
CA ALA A 294 49.52 -31.04 -113.05
C ALA A 294 50.87 -31.10 -113.81
N GLU A 295 51.91 -30.48 -113.25
CA GLU A 295 53.27 -30.51 -113.82
C GLU A 295 53.87 -31.93 -113.82
N ARG A 296 53.67 -32.68 -112.74
CA ARG A 296 54.08 -34.09 -112.67
C ARG A 296 53.42 -34.95 -113.75
N SER A 297 52.13 -34.78 -114.00
CA SER A 297 51.40 -35.53 -115.03
C SER A 297 52.02 -35.34 -116.43
N LYS A 298 52.40 -34.11 -116.78
CA LYS A 298 53.06 -33.81 -118.07
C LYS A 298 54.43 -34.47 -118.21
N LEU A 299 55.21 -34.53 -117.12
CA LEU A 299 56.52 -35.17 -117.12
C LEU A 299 56.43 -36.68 -117.33
N GLU A 300 55.41 -37.33 -116.75
CA GLU A 300 55.17 -38.77 -116.93
C GLU A 300 54.71 -39.13 -118.35
N GLU A 301 53.90 -38.28 -119.01
CA GLU A 301 53.53 -38.43 -120.43
C GLU A 301 54.76 -38.36 -121.35
N ASN A 302 55.60 -37.34 -121.19
CA ASN A 302 56.82 -37.14 -121.98
C ASN A 302 57.82 -38.30 -121.82
N ARG A 303 57.94 -38.85 -120.60
CA ARG A 303 58.75 -40.05 -120.34
C ARG A 303 58.26 -41.25 -121.12
N ASN A 304 56.94 -41.47 -121.15
CA ASN A 304 56.36 -42.65 -121.81
C ASN A 304 56.57 -42.58 -123.33
N ALA A 305 56.39 -41.41 -123.95
CA ALA A 305 56.64 -41.21 -125.37
C ALA A 305 58.11 -41.48 -125.77
N ALA A 306 59.08 -41.03 -124.96
CA ALA A 306 60.50 -41.30 -125.20
C ALA A 306 60.87 -42.79 -125.09
N ARG A 307 60.23 -43.54 -124.16
CA ARG A 307 60.41 -44.99 -124.02
C ARG A 307 59.92 -45.76 -125.25
N GLU A 308 58.79 -45.34 -125.81
CA GLU A 308 58.21 -45.98 -127.00
C GLU A 308 59.12 -45.83 -128.22
N GLN A 309 59.65 -44.63 -128.46
CA GLN A 309 60.62 -44.38 -129.54
C GLN A 309 61.91 -45.18 -129.37
N PHE A 310 62.41 -45.32 -128.13
CA PHE A 310 63.58 -46.13 -127.83
C PHE A 310 63.37 -47.61 -128.17
N ALA A 311 62.18 -48.15 -127.86
CA ALA A 311 61.83 -49.54 -128.16
C ALA A 311 61.76 -49.81 -129.67
N THR A 312 61.18 -48.88 -130.45
CA THR A 312 61.06 -49.01 -131.91
C THR A 312 62.44 -49.04 -132.60
N LEU A 313 63.33 -48.11 -132.25
CA LEU A 313 64.68 -48.06 -132.81
C LEU A 313 65.52 -49.28 -132.44
N LYS A 314 65.30 -49.86 -131.25
CA LYS A 314 65.95 -51.10 -130.82
C LYS A 314 65.56 -52.28 -131.73
N ALA A 315 64.27 -52.45 -131.98
CA ALA A 315 63.76 -53.53 -132.82
C ALA A 315 64.26 -53.43 -134.27
N GLU A 316 64.27 -52.21 -134.84
CA GLU A 316 64.84 -51.98 -136.18
C GLU A 316 66.32 -52.38 -136.26
N ASN A 317 67.11 -52.05 -135.24
CA ASN A 317 68.54 -52.36 -135.21
C ASN A 317 68.80 -53.87 -135.13
N GLU A 318 68.02 -54.60 -134.35
CA GLU A 318 68.12 -56.06 -134.26
C GLU A 318 67.85 -56.72 -135.62
N LEU A 319 66.82 -56.26 -136.35
CA LEU A 319 66.49 -56.76 -137.68
C LEU A 319 67.61 -56.49 -138.71
N ARG A 320 68.15 -55.27 -138.72
CA ARG A 320 69.22 -54.88 -139.66
C ARG A 320 70.51 -55.67 -139.43
N LYS A 321 70.79 -56.05 -138.19
CA LYS A 321 71.95 -56.90 -137.87
C LYS A 321 71.83 -58.28 -138.51
N ILE A 322 70.64 -58.89 -138.47
CA ILE A 322 70.36 -60.19 -139.11
C ILE A 322 70.58 -60.09 -140.62
N GLU A 323 70.00 -59.08 -141.26
CA GLU A 323 70.14 -58.87 -142.70
C GLU A 323 71.60 -58.64 -143.15
N MET A 324 72.40 -57.93 -142.33
CA MET A 324 73.83 -57.71 -142.61
C MET A 324 74.64 -59.02 -142.54
N ASP A 325 74.31 -59.92 -141.62
CA ASP A 325 74.99 -61.21 -141.46
C ASP A 325 74.69 -62.16 -142.64
N GLU A 326 73.45 -62.18 -143.14
CA GLU A 326 73.07 -62.96 -144.35
C GLU A 326 73.76 -62.43 -145.61
N LEU A 327 73.80 -61.11 -145.80
CA LEU A 327 74.50 -60.46 -146.91
C LEU A 327 75.99 -60.83 -146.93
N LYS A 328 76.62 -60.87 -145.75
CA LYS A 328 78.02 -61.25 -145.58
C LYS A 328 78.27 -62.72 -145.95
N ALA A 329 77.33 -63.61 -145.62
CA ALA A 329 77.40 -65.03 -146.02
C ALA A 329 77.30 -65.20 -147.55
N ARG A 330 76.40 -64.47 -148.21
CA ARG A 330 76.23 -64.45 -149.68
C ARG A 330 77.49 -63.97 -150.41
N ILE A 331 78.09 -62.88 -149.93
CA ILE A 331 79.34 -62.33 -150.48
C ILE A 331 80.48 -63.37 -150.41
N ASN A 332 80.54 -64.16 -149.34
CA ASN A 332 81.58 -65.17 -149.16
C ASN A 332 81.42 -66.38 -150.08
N GLN A 333 80.19 -66.86 -150.33
CA GLN A 333 79.94 -67.97 -151.25
C GLN A 333 80.33 -67.64 -152.70
N LEU A 334 80.00 -66.44 -153.17
CA LEU A 334 80.34 -65.96 -154.52
C LEU A 334 81.85 -65.81 -154.78
N LYS A 335 82.65 -65.68 -153.71
CA LYS A 335 84.12 -65.60 -153.82
C LYS A 335 84.80 -66.95 -154.09
N ALA A 336 84.19 -68.08 -153.72
CA ALA A 336 84.89 -69.37 -153.56
C ALA A 336 84.85 -70.36 -154.76
N ALA A 337 84.01 -70.18 -155.79
CA ALA A 337 83.87 -71.15 -156.90
C ALA A 337 84.83 -70.88 -158.08
N GLY A 338 85.60 -71.89 -158.52
CA GLY A 338 86.53 -71.82 -159.66
C GLY A 338 86.42 -73.03 -160.60
N GLY A 339 86.06 -72.78 -161.87
CA GLY A 339 86.12 -73.76 -162.97
C GLY A 339 84.78 -74.39 -163.38
N ALA A 340 84.07 -73.70 -164.28
CA ALA A 340 83.00 -74.20 -165.17
C ALA A 340 81.74 -74.86 -164.57
N ALA A 341 81.03 -74.18 -163.65
CA ALA A 341 79.56 -74.12 -163.52
C ALA A 341 79.14 -73.20 -162.35
N CYS A 342 78.09 -72.38 -162.51
CA CYS A 342 77.51 -71.60 -161.41
C CYS A 342 76.90 -72.51 -160.32
N PRO A 343 77.28 -72.40 -159.04
CA PRO A 343 76.75 -73.24 -157.96
C PRO A 343 75.30 -72.92 -157.54
N LEU A 344 74.68 -71.90 -158.14
CA LEU A 344 73.29 -71.49 -157.89
C LEU A 344 72.34 -71.75 -159.07
N CYS A 345 72.82 -71.77 -160.32
CA CYS A 345 71.95 -71.92 -161.50
C CYS A 345 72.56 -72.69 -162.70
N GLY A 346 73.79 -73.21 -162.60
CA GLY A 346 74.38 -74.12 -163.58
C GLY A 346 74.93 -73.52 -164.89
N GLN A 347 74.73 -72.23 -165.18
CA GLN A 347 75.27 -71.60 -166.41
C GLN A 347 76.78 -71.28 -166.32
N VAL A 348 77.44 -71.24 -167.48
CA VAL A 348 78.85 -70.85 -167.63
C VAL A 348 78.98 -69.35 -167.31
N LEU A 349 79.43 -69.02 -166.11
CA LEU A 349 79.64 -67.62 -165.72
C LEU A 349 80.89 -67.06 -166.39
N SER A 350 80.74 -65.93 -167.09
CA SER A 350 81.87 -65.10 -167.49
C SER A 350 82.42 -64.33 -166.28
N GLU A 351 83.73 -64.09 -166.27
CA GLU A 351 84.42 -63.45 -165.14
C GLU A 351 83.90 -62.03 -164.84
N GLU A 352 83.36 -61.36 -165.86
CA GLU A 352 82.83 -59.99 -165.80
C GLU A 352 81.54 -59.90 -164.95
N HIS A 353 80.65 -60.89 -165.04
CA HIS A 353 79.39 -60.89 -164.30
C HIS A 353 79.59 -61.09 -162.78
N ARG A 354 80.59 -61.88 -162.38
CA ARG A 354 80.90 -62.13 -160.95
C ARG A 354 81.35 -60.88 -160.21
N ARG A 355 82.09 -60.00 -160.89
CA ARG A 355 82.68 -58.79 -160.29
C ARG A 355 81.61 -57.74 -159.99
N SER A 356 80.67 -57.54 -160.93
CA SER A 356 79.52 -56.66 -160.79
C SER A 356 78.64 -57.02 -159.59
N THR A 357 78.29 -58.30 -159.41
CA THR A 357 77.41 -58.74 -158.32
C THR A 357 78.06 -58.57 -156.94
N LEU A 358 79.37 -58.75 -156.83
CA LEU A 358 80.10 -58.55 -155.58
C LEU A 358 80.11 -57.09 -155.13
N GLU A 359 80.26 -56.16 -156.07
CA GLU A 359 80.30 -54.72 -155.79
C GLU A 359 78.94 -54.19 -155.30
N GLN A 360 77.85 -54.69 -155.91
CA GLN A 360 76.49 -54.34 -155.51
C GLN A 360 76.15 -54.80 -154.08
N LEU A 361 76.49 -56.05 -153.74
CA LEU A 361 76.27 -56.59 -152.39
C LEU A 361 77.13 -55.90 -151.33
N GLN A 362 78.34 -55.45 -151.67
CA GLN A 362 79.20 -54.69 -150.76
C GLN A 362 78.64 -53.30 -150.44
N ASN A 363 78.03 -52.62 -151.43
CA ASN A 363 77.38 -51.32 -151.19
C ASN A 363 76.13 -51.45 -150.31
N GLU A 364 75.28 -52.47 -150.54
CA GLU A 364 74.13 -52.75 -149.66
C GLU A 364 74.57 -53.02 -148.21
N GLY A 365 75.69 -53.73 -148.02
CA GLY A 365 76.25 -54.00 -146.69
C GLY A 365 76.70 -52.72 -145.96
N LYS A 366 77.21 -51.72 -146.69
CA LYS A 366 77.69 -50.46 -146.10
C LYS A 366 76.53 -49.56 -145.65
N GLU A 367 75.49 -49.44 -146.47
CA GLU A 367 74.32 -48.60 -146.18
C GLU A 367 73.56 -49.10 -144.93
N LYS A 368 73.38 -50.42 -144.80
CA LYS A 368 72.77 -51.01 -143.60
C LYS A 368 73.63 -50.79 -142.35
N GLY A 369 74.95 -50.84 -142.47
CA GLY A 369 75.88 -50.57 -141.38
C GLY A 369 75.87 -49.12 -140.88
N ASP A 370 75.71 -48.15 -141.78
CA ASP A 370 75.58 -46.73 -141.42
C ASP A 370 74.26 -46.45 -140.68
N ARG A 371 73.15 -47.04 -141.16
CA ARG A 371 71.84 -46.90 -140.52
C ARG A 371 71.79 -47.53 -139.12
N PHE A 372 72.50 -48.65 -138.93
CA PHE A 372 72.60 -49.28 -137.61
C PHE A 372 73.30 -48.38 -136.58
N ARG A 373 74.38 -47.71 -136.98
CA ARG A 373 75.12 -46.78 -136.14
C ARG A 373 74.30 -45.53 -135.79
N ALA A 374 73.54 -45.00 -136.75
CA ALA A 374 72.65 -43.87 -136.51
C ALA A 374 71.55 -44.21 -135.49
N ASN A 375 70.87 -45.34 -135.65
CA ASN A 375 69.84 -45.80 -134.71
C ASN A 375 70.41 -46.00 -133.29
N LYS A 376 71.64 -46.54 -133.18
CA LYS A 376 72.31 -46.73 -131.88
C LYS A 376 72.57 -45.39 -131.16
N SER A 377 73.01 -44.36 -131.88
CA SER A 377 73.23 -43.03 -131.29
C SER A 377 71.94 -42.38 -130.80
N SER A 378 70.83 -42.53 -131.55
CA SER A 378 69.53 -41.98 -131.15
C SER A 378 68.95 -42.68 -129.92
N MET A 379 69.16 -44.00 -129.80
CA MET A 379 68.78 -44.76 -128.60
C MET A 379 69.52 -44.27 -127.36
N ASP A 380 70.83 -44.04 -127.42
CA ASP A 380 71.62 -43.55 -126.27
C ASP A 380 71.16 -42.15 -125.81
N ALA A 381 70.71 -41.30 -126.74
CA ALA A 381 70.13 -39.99 -126.42
C ALA A 381 68.76 -40.11 -125.72
N LEU A 382 67.88 -40.97 -126.22
CA LEU A 382 66.57 -41.22 -125.63
C LEU A 382 66.67 -41.83 -124.22
N ALA A 383 67.63 -42.72 -123.98
CA ALA A 383 67.88 -43.29 -122.65
C ALA A 383 68.20 -42.22 -121.60
N LYS A 384 68.99 -41.20 -121.96
CA LYS A 384 69.29 -40.06 -121.07
C LYS A 384 68.06 -39.20 -120.78
N GLN A 385 67.21 -38.96 -121.78
CA GLN A 385 65.98 -38.18 -121.59
C GLN A 385 64.99 -38.88 -120.65
N ILE A 386 64.81 -40.19 -120.79
CA ILE A 386 63.92 -40.99 -119.93
C ILE A 386 64.36 -40.89 -118.46
N ALA A 387 65.65 -41.03 -118.18
CA ALA A 387 66.18 -40.93 -116.81
C ALA A 387 65.98 -39.53 -116.19
N ASN A 388 66.06 -38.46 -116.99
CA ASN A 388 65.82 -37.09 -116.51
C ASN A 388 64.35 -36.88 -116.11
N TYR A 389 63.40 -37.36 -116.94
CA TYR A 389 61.97 -37.25 -116.63
C TYR A 389 61.58 -38.05 -115.37
N GLU A 390 62.19 -39.22 -115.15
CA GLU A 390 61.95 -40.04 -113.94
C GLU A 390 62.38 -39.32 -112.65
N SER A 391 63.55 -38.67 -112.67
CA SER A 391 64.07 -37.92 -111.52
C SER A 391 63.18 -36.73 -111.14
N GLN A 392 62.66 -35.99 -112.14
CA GLN A 392 61.80 -34.82 -111.89
C GLN A 392 60.42 -35.23 -111.36
N ALA A 393 59.80 -36.27 -111.92
CA ALA A 393 58.50 -36.77 -111.45
C ALA A 393 58.57 -37.30 -110.00
N ALA A 394 59.67 -37.94 -109.60
CA ALA A 394 59.85 -38.48 -108.24
C ALA A 394 59.86 -37.40 -107.14
N LYS A 395 60.38 -36.19 -107.43
CA LYS A 395 60.39 -35.06 -106.47
C LYS A 395 59.00 -34.53 -106.12
N MET A 396 57.99 -34.84 -106.95
CA MET A 396 56.61 -34.38 -106.80
C MET A 396 55.69 -35.47 -106.19
N GLY A 397 56.27 -36.49 -105.54
CA GLY A 397 55.56 -37.63 -104.96
C GLY A 397 54.55 -37.33 -103.84
N SER A 398 54.78 -36.28 -103.03
CA SER A 398 54.00 -36.00 -101.81
C SER A 398 52.82 -35.04 -101.99
N ALA A 399 52.70 -34.39 -103.14
CA ALA A 399 51.71 -33.33 -103.38
C ALA A 399 50.25 -33.83 -103.26
N GLU A 400 49.97 -35.06 -103.70
CA GLU A 400 48.60 -35.63 -103.64
C GLU A 400 48.08 -35.77 -102.20
N ARG A 401 48.97 -36.14 -101.26
CA ARG A 401 48.61 -36.32 -99.84
C ARG A 401 48.41 -34.98 -99.14
N GLU A 402 49.17 -33.96 -99.53
CA GLU A 402 49.05 -32.58 -99.05
C GLU A 402 47.72 -31.95 -99.49
N ARG A 403 47.29 -32.19 -100.74
CA ARG A 403 45.99 -31.75 -101.28
C ARG A 403 44.81 -32.27 -100.44
N LEU A 404 44.80 -33.56 -100.11
CA LEU A 404 43.71 -34.21 -99.36
C LEU A 404 43.55 -33.65 -97.93
N ASN A 405 44.67 -33.42 -97.24
CA ASN A 405 44.69 -32.90 -95.88
C ASN A 405 44.18 -31.45 -95.80
N LEU A 406 44.62 -30.60 -96.73
CA LEU A 406 44.18 -29.22 -96.82
C LEU A 406 42.69 -29.13 -97.16
N SER A 407 42.21 -29.94 -98.10
CA SER A 407 40.79 -30.01 -98.46
C SER A 407 39.90 -30.41 -97.27
N THR A 408 40.31 -31.42 -96.49
CA THR A 408 39.53 -31.90 -95.33
C THR A 408 39.48 -30.84 -94.22
N SER A 409 40.59 -30.16 -93.95
CA SER A 409 40.67 -29.11 -92.92
C SER A 409 39.77 -27.91 -93.26
N ILE A 410 39.73 -27.51 -94.53
CA ILE A 410 38.85 -26.44 -95.03
C ILE A 410 37.37 -26.79 -94.79
N THR A 411 36.95 -28.02 -95.10
CA THR A 411 35.57 -28.46 -94.89
C THR A 411 35.17 -28.40 -93.40
N GLN A 412 36.01 -28.94 -92.50
CA GLN A 412 35.73 -28.96 -91.06
C GLN A 412 35.58 -27.55 -90.46
N TRP A 413 36.47 -26.62 -90.83
CA TRP A 413 36.38 -25.25 -90.33
C TRP A 413 35.16 -24.51 -90.90
N THR A 414 34.78 -24.80 -92.15
CA THR A 414 33.61 -24.18 -92.80
C THR A 414 32.30 -24.61 -92.12
N GLU A 415 32.11 -25.91 -91.87
CA GLU A 415 30.94 -26.44 -91.13
C GLU A 415 30.86 -25.86 -89.71
N ARG A 416 32.00 -25.66 -89.05
CA ARG A 416 32.05 -25.10 -87.71
C ARG A 416 31.60 -23.64 -87.67
N ILE A 417 32.00 -22.83 -88.65
CA ILE A 417 31.56 -21.43 -88.78
C ILE A 417 30.05 -21.37 -89.05
N GLU A 418 29.54 -22.23 -89.94
CA GLU A 418 28.11 -22.29 -90.26
C GLU A 418 27.25 -22.65 -89.05
N THR A 419 27.71 -23.61 -88.23
CA THR A 419 27.03 -24.00 -86.99
C THR A 419 26.94 -22.82 -86.01
N ILE A 420 28.05 -22.09 -85.81
CA ILE A 420 28.08 -20.91 -84.93
C ILE A 420 27.16 -19.80 -85.47
N GLY A 421 27.17 -19.57 -86.77
CA GLY A 421 26.29 -18.58 -87.42
C GLY A 421 24.81 -18.91 -87.23
N ASN A 422 24.42 -20.18 -87.34
CA ASN A 422 23.04 -20.61 -87.10
C ASN A 422 22.62 -20.43 -85.64
N SER A 423 23.50 -20.75 -84.68
CA SER A 423 23.23 -20.50 -83.25
C SER A 423 23.08 -19.02 -82.93
N ALA A 424 23.92 -18.15 -83.51
CA ALA A 424 23.83 -16.70 -83.34
C ALA A 424 22.51 -16.13 -83.88
N LYS A 425 22.10 -16.57 -85.08
CA LYS A 425 20.83 -16.15 -85.69
C LYS A 425 19.60 -16.57 -84.88
N ASN A 426 19.63 -17.79 -84.32
CA ASN A 426 18.58 -18.29 -83.43
C ASN A 426 18.48 -17.48 -82.13
N TRP A 427 19.62 -17.08 -81.57
CA TRP A 427 19.67 -16.21 -80.39
C TRP A 427 19.11 -14.82 -80.65
N GLU A 428 19.47 -14.20 -81.78
CA GLU A 428 19.00 -12.87 -82.13
C GLU A 428 17.47 -12.82 -82.31
N THR A 429 16.88 -13.89 -82.84
CA THR A 429 15.44 -13.98 -83.11
C THR A 429 14.60 -14.35 -81.88
N ILE A 430 15.09 -15.22 -81.02
CA ILE A 430 14.32 -15.76 -79.89
C ILE A 430 14.88 -15.27 -78.56
N GLY A 431 16.16 -15.56 -78.28
CA GLY A 431 16.80 -15.31 -76.99
C GLY A 431 16.90 -13.83 -76.62
N ALA A 432 17.41 -13.01 -77.53
CA ALA A 432 17.60 -11.58 -77.32
C ALA A 432 16.26 -10.83 -77.11
N ARG A 433 15.22 -11.22 -77.87
CA ARG A 433 13.86 -10.69 -77.71
C ARG A 433 13.29 -11.03 -76.33
N ARG A 434 13.39 -12.31 -75.93
CA ARG A 434 12.89 -12.76 -74.63
C ARG A 434 13.64 -12.11 -73.47
N LEU A 435 14.95 -11.94 -73.58
CA LEU A 435 15.77 -11.26 -72.57
C LEU A 435 15.29 -9.82 -72.36
N LYS A 436 15.05 -9.08 -73.45
CA LYS A 436 14.54 -7.71 -73.40
C LYS A 436 13.13 -7.61 -72.79
N GLU A 437 12.25 -8.58 -73.09
CA GLU A 437 10.91 -8.67 -72.50
C GLU A 437 10.97 -8.93 -70.99
N VAL A 438 11.77 -9.89 -70.54
CA VAL A 438 11.94 -10.23 -69.11
C VAL A 438 12.56 -9.05 -68.35
N GLU A 439 13.58 -8.39 -68.90
CA GLU A 439 14.18 -7.19 -68.29
C GLU A 439 13.17 -6.04 -68.18
N ALA A 440 12.30 -5.85 -69.18
CA ALA A 440 11.24 -4.84 -69.13
C ALA A 440 10.17 -5.17 -68.06
N ILE A 441 9.77 -6.44 -67.91
CA ILE A 441 8.80 -6.87 -66.89
C ILE A 441 9.37 -6.66 -65.48
N LEU A 442 10.64 -7.03 -65.25
CA LEU A 442 11.34 -6.82 -63.98
C LEU A 442 11.50 -5.33 -63.65
N ALA A 443 11.92 -4.51 -64.63
CA ALA A 443 12.16 -3.07 -64.43
C ALA A 443 10.87 -2.26 -64.21
N SER A 444 9.77 -2.66 -64.86
CA SER A 444 8.47 -1.98 -64.70
C SER A 444 7.66 -2.49 -63.50
N GLU A 445 8.17 -3.47 -62.76
CA GLU A 445 7.44 -4.21 -61.72
C GLU A 445 6.04 -4.67 -62.16
N LYS A 446 5.81 -4.91 -63.46
CA LYS A 446 4.47 -5.25 -63.98
C LYS A 446 3.92 -6.54 -63.38
N TYR A 447 4.79 -7.45 -62.94
CA TYR A 447 4.44 -8.66 -62.19
C TYR A 447 3.78 -8.37 -60.82
N ALA A 448 3.87 -7.13 -60.32
CA ALA A 448 3.34 -6.69 -59.04
C ALA A 448 2.01 -5.92 -59.12
N VAL A 449 1.61 -5.44 -60.30
CA VAL A 449 0.52 -4.45 -60.43
C VAL A 449 -0.87 -5.06 -60.18
N GLU A 450 -1.10 -6.32 -60.56
CA GLU A 450 -2.37 -7.01 -60.29
C GLU A 450 -2.50 -7.49 -58.83
N ILE A 451 -1.37 -7.65 -58.12
CA ILE A 451 -1.28 -8.21 -56.76
C ILE A 451 -1.35 -7.10 -55.69
N LYS A 452 -0.94 -5.87 -56.02
CA LYS A 452 -0.81 -4.73 -55.09
C LYS A 452 -2.11 -3.97 -54.77
N LYS A 453 -3.32 -4.43 -55.10
CA LYS A 453 -4.57 -3.75 -54.66
C LYS A 453 -4.83 -4.03 -53.18
N PRO A 454 -4.77 -3.05 -52.26
CA PRO A 454 -5.24 -3.25 -50.89
C PRO A 454 -6.66 -2.70 -50.77
N THR A 455 -7.61 -3.52 -50.34
CA THR A 455 -8.96 -3.07 -49.98
C THR A 455 -9.08 -2.59 -48.52
N VAL A 456 -8.06 -2.79 -47.66
CA VAL A 456 -7.94 -2.20 -46.31
C VAL A 456 -6.45 -2.14 -45.95
N SER A 457 -5.97 -1.05 -45.35
CA SER A 457 -4.58 -0.95 -44.89
C SER A 457 -4.37 -1.76 -43.60
N LEU A 458 -3.32 -2.60 -43.56
CA LEU A 458 -2.95 -3.37 -42.37
C LEU A 458 -2.69 -2.46 -41.16
N ASP A 459 -2.09 -1.30 -41.40
CA ASP A 459 -1.81 -0.26 -40.39
C ASP A 459 -3.11 0.32 -39.80
N GLU A 460 -4.15 0.53 -40.60
CA GLU A 460 -5.45 1.00 -40.10
C GLU A 460 -6.12 -0.05 -39.19
N ALA A 461 -6.02 -1.32 -39.56
CA ALA A 461 -6.54 -2.43 -38.77
C ALA A 461 -5.77 -2.61 -37.44
N GLU A 462 -4.45 -2.42 -37.44
CA GLU A 462 -3.60 -2.43 -36.25
C GLU A 462 -3.92 -1.26 -35.31
N ARG A 463 -4.05 -0.04 -35.84
CA ARG A 463 -4.47 1.13 -35.05
C ARG A 463 -5.87 0.98 -34.47
N ALA A 464 -6.79 0.34 -35.19
CA ALA A 464 -8.13 0.04 -34.68
C ALA A 464 -8.08 -0.96 -33.51
N LEU A 465 -7.27 -2.02 -33.62
CA LEU A 465 -7.07 -2.98 -32.53
C LEU A 465 -6.46 -2.32 -31.29
N PHE A 466 -5.44 -1.48 -31.48
CA PHE A 466 -4.79 -0.76 -30.38
C PHE A 466 -5.78 0.16 -29.63
N ARG A 467 -6.62 0.91 -30.36
CA ARG A 467 -7.68 1.74 -29.75
C ARG A 467 -8.68 0.92 -28.92
N LEU A 468 -9.07 -0.26 -29.41
CA LEU A 468 -9.97 -1.15 -28.66
C LEU A 468 -9.29 -1.71 -27.40
N GLN A 469 -8.00 -2.06 -27.46
CA GLN A 469 -7.23 -2.49 -26.29
C GLN A 469 -7.13 -1.39 -25.22
N GLU A 470 -6.87 -0.15 -25.63
CA GLU A 470 -6.82 0.99 -24.71
C GLU A 470 -8.20 1.23 -24.04
N GLN A 471 -9.28 1.20 -24.83
CA GLN A 471 -10.65 1.32 -24.31
C GLN A 471 -11.02 0.18 -23.35
N GLU A 472 -10.65 -1.07 -23.66
CA GLU A 472 -10.86 -2.22 -22.78
C GLU A 472 -10.09 -2.09 -21.47
N ASN A 473 -8.82 -1.66 -21.52
CA ASN A 473 -8.00 -1.45 -20.33
C ASN A 473 -8.58 -0.36 -19.42
N ASN A 474 -8.98 0.78 -19.99
CA ASN A 474 -9.63 1.85 -19.23
C ASN A 474 -10.93 1.37 -18.59
N LYS A 475 -11.77 0.64 -19.35
CA LYS A 475 -13.02 0.09 -18.83
C LYS A 475 -12.78 -0.97 -17.74
N ASN A 476 -11.73 -1.79 -17.86
CA ASN A 476 -11.31 -2.75 -16.84
C ASN A 476 -10.96 -2.06 -15.52
N GLN A 477 -10.22 -0.94 -15.58
CA GLN A 477 -9.91 -0.13 -14.39
C GLN A 477 -11.18 0.44 -13.74
N GLU A 478 -12.11 0.96 -14.54
CA GLU A 478 -13.42 1.45 -14.04
C GLU A 478 -14.21 0.32 -13.34
N VAL A 479 -14.27 -0.88 -13.93
CA VAL A 479 -14.92 -2.05 -13.33
C VAL A 479 -14.23 -2.45 -12.03
N GLY A 480 -12.89 -2.47 -12.00
CA GLY A 480 -12.12 -2.77 -10.81
C GLY A 480 -12.42 -1.82 -9.65
N GLY A 481 -12.44 -0.50 -9.92
CA GLY A 481 -12.81 0.50 -8.93
C GLY A 481 -14.27 0.36 -8.45
N ALA A 482 -15.21 0.11 -9.36
CA ALA A 482 -16.61 -0.12 -9.00
C ALA A 482 -16.81 -1.38 -8.15
N ARG A 483 -16.09 -2.48 -8.43
CA ARG A 483 -16.12 -3.70 -7.60
C ARG A 483 -15.62 -3.43 -6.19
N GLN A 484 -14.47 -2.75 -6.06
CA GLN A 484 -13.92 -2.39 -4.75
C GLN A 484 -14.92 -1.58 -3.92
N LEU A 485 -15.62 -0.62 -4.52
CA LEU A 485 -16.64 0.17 -3.83
C LEU A 485 -17.82 -0.68 -3.34
N VAL A 486 -18.19 -1.74 -4.06
CA VAL A 486 -19.23 -2.69 -3.62
C VAL A 486 -18.72 -3.62 -2.52
N ASP A 487 -17.49 -4.11 -2.64
CA ASP A 487 -16.88 -5.00 -1.65
C ASP A 487 -16.69 -4.31 -0.29
N VAL A 488 -16.34 -3.02 -0.29
CA VAL A 488 -16.26 -2.20 0.94
C VAL A 488 -17.58 -2.23 1.73
N LEU A 489 -18.74 -2.26 1.06
CA LEU A 489 -20.05 -2.31 1.72
C LEU A 489 -20.23 -3.55 2.60
N VAL A 490 -19.62 -4.69 2.22
CA VAL A 490 -19.65 -5.93 3.02
C VAL A 490 -18.93 -5.71 4.35
N SER A 491 -17.74 -5.10 4.30
CA SER A 491 -16.96 -4.77 5.50
C SER A 491 -17.67 -3.74 6.39
N LEU A 492 -18.33 -2.75 5.79
CA LEU A 492 -19.10 -1.73 6.51
C LEU A 492 -20.29 -2.34 7.25
N ARG A 493 -20.98 -3.33 6.68
CA ARG A 493 -22.06 -4.06 7.39
C ARG A 493 -21.54 -4.79 8.63
N GLN A 494 -20.41 -5.50 8.52
CA GLN A 494 -19.81 -6.17 9.69
C GLN A 494 -19.42 -5.17 10.77
N ARG A 495 -18.82 -4.04 10.38
CA ARG A 495 -18.46 -2.97 11.29
C ARG A 495 -19.70 -2.35 11.96
N LYS A 496 -20.80 -2.15 11.22
CA LYS A 496 -22.08 -1.66 11.78
C LYS A 496 -22.60 -2.56 12.88
N VAL A 497 -22.56 -3.89 12.69
CA VAL A 497 -22.98 -4.86 13.71
C VAL A 497 -22.15 -4.72 14.98
N GLY A 498 -20.83 -4.58 14.85
CA GLY A 498 -19.94 -4.33 15.99
C GLY A 498 -20.26 -3.03 16.73
N CYS A 499 -20.42 -1.92 15.99
CA CYS A 499 -20.79 -0.63 16.57
C CYS A 499 -22.16 -0.67 17.27
N ALA A 500 -23.14 -1.38 16.70
CA ALA A 500 -24.47 -1.53 17.29
C ALA A 500 -24.43 -2.30 18.61
N ALA A 501 -23.62 -3.36 18.70
CA ALA A 501 -23.41 -4.11 19.95
C ALA A 501 -22.73 -3.24 21.03
N GLU A 502 -21.67 -2.51 20.67
CA GLU A 502 -20.99 -1.60 21.60
C GLU A 502 -21.93 -0.48 22.10
N ARG A 503 -22.76 0.06 21.19
CA ARG A 503 -23.79 1.05 21.53
C ARG A 503 -24.78 0.51 22.57
N GLU A 504 -25.26 -0.73 22.38
CA GLU A 504 -26.22 -1.36 23.28
C GLU A 504 -25.63 -1.54 24.69
N GLU A 505 -24.39 -2.03 24.78
CA GLU A 505 -23.66 -2.17 26.05
C GLU A 505 -23.54 -0.83 26.78
N LYS A 506 -23.11 0.23 26.08
CA LYS A 506 -23.01 1.57 26.68
C LYS A 506 -24.36 2.13 27.09
N GLN A 507 -25.42 1.85 26.34
CA GLN A 507 -26.77 2.27 26.71
C GLN A 507 -27.23 1.63 28.02
N GLN A 508 -26.88 0.37 28.26
CA GLN A 508 -27.16 -0.30 29.54
C GLN A 508 -26.40 0.37 30.69
N LEU A 509 -25.11 0.70 30.50
CA LEU A 509 -24.32 1.41 31.51
C LEU A 509 -24.90 2.79 31.83
N ILE A 510 -25.38 3.53 30.84
CA ILE A 510 -26.06 4.82 31.05
C ILE A 510 -27.29 4.64 31.95
N VAL A 511 -28.10 3.62 31.71
CA VAL A 511 -29.26 3.31 32.55
C VAL A 511 -28.84 2.98 33.98
N GLN A 512 -27.81 2.14 34.17
CA GLN A 512 -27.27 1.81 35.49
C GLN A 512 -26.81 3.07 36.24
N HIS A 513 -26.06 3.96 35.60
CA HIS A 513 -25.60 5.20 36.23
C HIS A 513 -26.74 6.19 36.53
N LYS A 514 -27.80 6.24 35.72
CA LYS A 514 -29.02 7.00 36.05
C LYS A 514 -29.70 6.45 37.31
N THR A 515 -29.77 5.13 37.44
CA THR A 515 -30.31 4.49 38.64
C THR A 515 -29.47 4.84 39.87
N LEU A 516 -28.13 4.79 39.75
CA LEU A 516 -27.22 5.17 40.83
C LEU A 516 -27.38 6.65 41.23
N GLU A 517 -27.47 7.57 40.28
CA GLU A 517 -27.68 9.00 40.57
C GLU A 517 -28.99 9.24 41.34
N ARG A 518 -30.07 8.56 40.94
CA ARG A 518 -31.34 8.62 41.68
C ARG A 518 -31.21 8.01 43.08
N ALA A 519 -30.56 6.86 43.20
CA ALA A 519 -30.36 6.17 44.47
C ALA A 519 -29.49 6.98 45.45
N PHE A 520 -28.48 7.70 44.96
CA PHE A 520 -27.61 8.54 45.79
C PHE A 520 -28.16 9.95 46.05
N GLY A 521 -29.28 10.32 45.40
CA GLY A 521 -29.97 11.58 45.62
C GLY A 521 -30.67 11.68 46.97
N LYS A 522 -31.17 12.88 47.29
CA LYS A 522 -31.80 13.22 48.58
C LYS A 522 -33.02 12.36 48.95
N ASP A 523 -33.70 11.83 47.95
CA ASP A 523 -34.91 11.00 48.09
C ASP A 523 -34.60 9.50 47.91
N GLY A 524 -33.32 9.13 47.84
CA GLY A 524 -32.85 7.76 47.68
C GLY A 524 -32.37 7.16 49.01
N VAL A 525 -31.18 6.56 48.98
CA VAL A 525 -30.52 5.95 50.15
C VAL A 525 -30.40 6.92 51.33
N PRO A 526 -30.03 8.21 51.16
CA PRO A 526 -30.04 9.17 52.26
C PRO A 526 -31.38 9.29 53.00
N ALA A 527 -32.50 9.37 52.28
CA ALA A 527 -33.83 9.43 52.91
C ALA A 527 -34.12 8.16 53.70
N LEU A 528 -33.85 6.99 53.11
CA LEU A 528 -34.03 5.68 53.75
C LEU A 528 -33.19 5.53 55.03
N LEU A 529 -31.95 6.03 55.02
CA LEU A 529 -31.08 6.00 56.21
C LEU A 529 -31.59 6.93 57.32
N ILE A 530 -32.13 8.10 56.98
CA ILE A 530 -32.79 8.98 57.96
C ILE A 530 -34.01 8.28 58.55
N GLU A 531 -34.89 7.70 57.72
CA GLU A 531 -36.07 6.98 58.17
C GLU A 531 -35.74 5.79 59.09
N GLN A 532 -34.64 5.09 58.85
CA GLN A 532 -34.16 4.02 59.73
C GLN A 532 -33.57 4.52 61.05
N ALA A 533 -32.99 5.72 61.08
CA ALA A 533 -32.38 6.29 62.28
C ALA A 533 -33.41 6.97 63.21
N LEU A 534 -34.48 7.54 62.65
CA LEU A 534 -35.48 8.29 63.40
C LEU A 534 -36.11 7.52 64.58
N PRO A 535 -36.55 6.25 64.45
CA PRO A 535 -37.11 5.50 65.57
C PRO A 535 -36.15 5.34 66.76
N GLN A 536 -34.84 5.24 66.48
CA GLN A 536 -33.82 5.13 67.52
C GLN A 536 -33.66 6.47 68.27
N ILE A 537 -33.64 7.59 67.52
CA ILE A 537 -33.59 8.93 68.09
C ILE A 537 -34.85 9.21 68.92
N GLU A 538 -36.02 8.83 68.40
CA GLU A 538 -37.32 8.97 69.07
C GLU A 538 -37.36 8.20 70.40
N THR A 539 -36.94 6.94 70.38
CA THR A 539 -36.93 6.09 71.59
C THR A 539 -36.02 6.69 72.66
N LYS A 540 -34.79 7.08 72.30
CA LYS A 540 -33.85 7.70 73.24
C LYS A 540 -34.35 9.03 73.79
N ALA A 541 -34.92 9.88 72.93
CA ALA A 541 -35.50 11.15 73.37
C ALA A 541 -36.67 10.91 74.34
N ASN A 542 -37.53 9.92 74.07
CA ASN A 542 -38.63 9.58 74.96
C ASN A 542 -38.17 8.96 76.29
N ASP A 543 -37.15 8.10 76.30
CA ASP A 543 -36.59 7.53 77.54
C ASP A 543 -36.05 8.63 78.47
N LEU A 544 -35.45 9.69 77.89
CA LEU A 544 -34.98 10.85 78.63
C LEU A 544 -36.15 11.76 79.07
N LEU A 545 -37.09 12.02 78.16
CA LEU A 545 -38.21 12.91 78.43
C LEU A 545 -39.17 12.31 79.47
N ASP A 546 -39.35 11.00 79.49
CA ASP A 546 -40.14 10.26 80.47
C ASP A 546 -39.63 10.55 81.89
N ARG A 547 -38.31 10.43 82.10
CA ARG A 547 -37.66 10.75 83.39
C ARG A 547 -37.78 12.21 83.77
N LEU A 548 -37.63 13.12 82.81
CA LEU A 548 -37.71 14.56 83.05
C LEU A 548 -39.15 15.04 83.32
N SER A 549 -40.13 14.40 82.70
CA SER A 549 -41.55 14.79 82.75
C SER A 549 -42.40 13.99 83.74
N ASP A 550 -41.85 12.94 84.37
CA ASP A 550 -42.60 11.98 85.21
C ASP A 550 -43.61 11.16 84.40
N GLY A 551 -43.21 10.76 83.18
CA GLY A 551 -44.06 10.05 82.22
C GLY A 551 -45.25 10.85 81.69
N ARG A 552 -45.20 12.18 81.77
CA ARG A 552 -46.28 13.06 81.31
C ARG A 552 -46.17 13.48 79.87
N MET A 553 -44.99 13.35 79.24
CA MET A 553 -44.72 13.84 77.90
C MET A 553 -44.02 12.80 77.04
N SER A 554 -44.34 12.79 75.74
CA SER A 554 -43.65 12.00 74.71
C SER A 554 -43.55 12.80 73.41
N ILE A 555 -42.60 12.43 72.57
CA ILE A 555 -42.27 13.03 71.28
C ILE A 555 -42.39 11.96 70.19
N ARG A 556 -42.87 12.37 69.02
CA ARG A 556 -42.86 11.57 67.79
C ARG A 556 -42.33 12.39 66.62
N PHE A 557 -41.48 11.78 65.80
CA PHE A 557 -41.07 12.36 64.52
C PHE A 557 -42.01 11.88 63.42
N ALA A 558 -42.77 12.80 62.83
CA ALA A 558 -43.59 12.52 61.66
C ALA A 558 -42.75 12.69 60.38
N THR A 559 -42.62 11.62 59.60
CA THR A 559 -41.87 11.62 58.32
C THR A 559 -42.72 12.00 57.12
N GLN A 560 -44.04 12.08 57.31
CA GLN A 560 -45.02 12.39 56.27
C GLN A 560 -46.04 13.41 56.80
N ALA A 561 -46.41 14.39 55.97
CA ALA A 561 -47.48 15.35 56.24
C ALA A 561 -48.34 15.58 55.00
N GLU A 562 -49.60 15.95 55.18
CA GLU A 562 -50.48 16.33 54.06
C GLU A 562 -50.00 17.64 53.40
N TYR A 563 -50.16 17.74 52.08
CA TYR A 563 -49.99 19.03 51.41
C TYR A 563 -51.12 19.99 51.82
N LYS A 564 -50.80 21.29 51.88
CA LYS A 564 -51.81 22.35 52.10
C LYS A 564 -52.89 22.38 51.00
N ASP A 565 -52.60 21.84 49.82
CA ASP A 565 -53.56 21.65 48.74
C ASP A 565 -54.30 20.32 48.92
N LYS A 566 -55.57 20.39 49.33
CA LYS A 566 -56.44 19.22 49.58
C LYS A 566 -56.82 18.43 48.33
N LYS A 567 -56.33 18.81 47.15
CA LYS A 567 -56.54 18.06 45.89
C LYS A 567 -55.45 17.02 45.61
N ARG A 568 -54.38 17.01 46.42
CA ARG A 568 -53.33 15.98 46.36
C ARG A 568 -53.61 14.90 47.40
N ASP A 569 -53.72 13.66 46.94
CA ASP A 569 -53.79 12.46 47.79
C ASP A 569 -52.40 11.94 48.21
N ASP A 570 -51.31 12.47 47.64
CA ASP A 570 -49.94 12.12 48.04
C ASP A 570 -49.51 12.90 49.30
N LEU A 571 -48.84 12.22 50.23
CA LEU A 571 -48.24 12.83 51.41
C LEU A 571 -46.87 13.44 51.06
N LYS A 572 -46.58 14.61 51.63
CA LYS A 572 -45.28 15.26 51.55
C LYS A 572 -44.32 14.64 52.56
N GLU A 573 -43.11 14.28 52.12
CA GLU A 573 -42.02 14.00 53.05
C GLU A 573 -41.73 15.22 53.94
N THR A 574 -41.74 15.01 55.25
CA THR A 574 -41.48 16.03 56.25
C THR A 574 -40.63 15.43 57.36
N LEU A 575 -40.28 16.25 58.34
CA LEU A 575 -39.68 15.80 59.57
C LEU A 575 -40.28 16.69 60.65
N ASP A 576 -41.56 16.47 60.98
CA ASP A 576 -42.28 17.26 61.97
C ASP A 576 -42.15 16.63 63.36
N ILE A 577 -42.13 17.48 64.39
CA ILE A 577 -41.99 17.04 65.78
C ILE A 577 -43.36 17.20 66.41
N GLN A 578 -43.94 16.08 66.82
CA GLN A 578 -45.24 16.02 67.46
C GLN A 578 -45.02 15.70 68.94
N ILE A 579 -45.60 16.50 69.83
CA ILE A 579 -45.43 16.33 71.28
C ILE A 579 -46.80 15.99 71.86
N SER A 580 -46.85 14.90 72.61
CA SER A 580 -48.06 14.47 73.32
C SER A 580 -47.85 14.60 74.82
N ASP A 581 -48.88 15.02 75.52
CA ASP A 581 -48.93 15.01 76.99
C ASP A 581 -50.26 14.43 77.51
N GLY A 582 -50.52 14.57 78.81
CA GLY A 582 -51.78 14.12 79.43
C GLY A 582 -53.05 14.76 78.83
N ALA A 583 -52.94 15.86 78.09
CA ALA A 583 -54.04 16.53 77.39
C ALA A 583 -54.16 16.12 75.90
N GLY A 584 -53.26 15.27 75.38
CA GLY A 584 -53.22 14.81 74.00
C GLY A 584 -52.09 15.45 73.17
N LEU A 585 -52.22 15.42 71.85
CA LEU A 585 -51.23 15.97 70.92
C LEU A 585 -51.36 17.49 70.85
N ARG A 586 -50.25 18.21 71.06
CA ARG A 586 -50.21 19.68 71.02
C ARG A 586 -48.99 20.18 70.25
N ASP A 587 -49.13 21.36 69.65
CA ASP A 587 -48.01 22.03 68.98
C ASP A 587 -46.97 22.50 70.00
N TYR A 588 -45.70 22.52 69.59
CA TYR A 588 -44.57 22.90 70.44
C TYR A 588 -44.75 24.28 71.11
N GLU A 589 -45.38 25.23 70.42
CA GLU A 589 -45.64 26.57 70.94
C GLU A 589 -46.71 26.60 72.06
N MET A 590 -47.43 25.52 72.33
CA MET A 590 -48.46 25.48 73.38
C MET A 590 -47.92 25.04 74.74
N PHE A 591 -46.66 24.61 74.82
CA PHE A 591 -46.01 24.18 76.07
C PHE A 591 -45.42 25.35 76.85
N SER A 592 -45.33 25.21 78.17
CA SER A 592 -44.65 26.20 79.04
C SER A 592 -43.15 26.23 78.78
N GLY A 593 -42.47 27.31 79.18
CA GLY A 593 -41.01 27.42 79.01
C GLY A 593 -40.22 26.29 79.68
N GLY A 594 -40.73 25.75 80.79
CA GLY A 594 -40.12 24.61 81.48
C GLY A 594 -40.30 23.29 80.73
N GLU A 595 -41.49 23.05 80.15
CA GLU A 595 -41.80 21.85 79.36
C GLU A 595 -41.06 21.85 78.01
N ARG A 596 -41.06 22.99 77.31
CA ARG A 596 -40.30 23.15 76.06
C ARG A 596 -38.82 22.83 76.26
N PHE A 597 -38.23 23.34 77.34
CA PHE A 597 -36.84 23.05 77.67
C PHE A 597 -36.59 21.55 77.86
N ARG A 598 -37.48 20.80 78.53
CA ARG A 598 -37.32 19.34 78.71
C ARG A 598 -37.39 18.59 77.38
N VAL A 599 -38.32 18.98 76.50
CA VAL A 599 -38.44 18.42 75.14
C VAL A 599 -37.18 18.69 74.33
N ASP A 600 -36.75 19.95 74.27
CA ASP A 600 -35.56 20.37 73.53
C ASP A 600 -34.29 19.68 74.07
N PHE A 601 -34.20 19.56 75.39
CA PHE A 601 -33.11 18.86 76.06
C PHE A 601 -33.07 17.37 75.70
N ALA A 602 -34.22 16.69 75.76
CA ALA A 602 -34.31 15.28 75.41
C ALA A 602 -33.97 14.99 73.94
N ILE A 603 -34.49 15.79 73.00
CA ILE A 603 -34.19 15.64 71.57
C ILE A 603 -32.70 15.85 71.32
N ARG A 604 -32.13 16.96 71.81
CA ARG A 604 -30.72 17.27 71.57
C ARG A 604 -29.79 16.26 72.18
N LEU A 605 -30.12 15.76 73.37
CA LEU A 605 -29.29 14.76 74.03
C LEU A 605 -29.31 13.44 73.25
N ALA A 606 -30.48 13.02 72.75
CA ALA A 606 -30.59 11.87 71.86
C ALA A 606 -29.79 12.06 70.55
N LEU A 607 -29.86 13.24 69.93
CA LEU A 607 -29.08 13.58 68.74
C LEU A 607 -27.56 13.59 69.01
N SER A 608 -27.16 14.17 70.14
CA SER A 608 -25.77 14.17 70.62
C SER A 608 -25.24 12.77 70.83
N GLU A 609 -26.04 11.87 71.40
CA GLU A 609 -25.63 10.48 71.64
C GLU A 609 -25.46 9.70 70.33
N VAL A 610 -26.38 9.89 69.37
CA VAL A 610 -26.23 9.31 68.01
C VAL A 610 -24.94 9.81 67.35
N LEU A 611 -24.62 11.10 67.51
CA LEU A 611 -23.41 11.70 66.97
C LEU A 611 -22.14 11.23 67.71
N ALA A 612 -22.20 11.03 69.03
CA ALA A 612 -21.11 10.47 69.83
C ALA A 612 -20.80 9.01 69.46
N GLN A 613 -21.84 8.23 69.12
CA GLN A 613 -21.72 6.82 68.73
C GLN A 613 -21.36 6.64 67.24
N ARG A 614 -21.39 7.71 66.42
CA ARG A 614 -21.05 7.67 64.99
C ARG A 614 -19.58 7.32 64.75
N LYS A 615 -19.31 6.27 63.99
CA LYS A 615 -17.95 5.96 63.51
C LYS A 615 -17.48 7.06 62.56
N GLY A 616 -16.30 7.62 62.83
CA GLY A 616 -15.64 8.58 61.94
C GLY A 616 -16.05 10.05 62.10
N ALA A 617 -16.92 10.38 63.06
CA ALA A 617 -17.34 11.76 63.36
C ALA A 617 -17.74 11.94 64.83
N ARG A 618 -16.98 11.33 65.75
CA ARG A 618 -17.34 11.27 67.17
C ARG A 618 -17.17 12.64 67.82
N LEU A 619 -18.27 13.29 68.20
CA LEU A 619 -18.23 14.40 69.15
C LEU A 619 -18.50 13.85 70.54
N GLN A 620 -17.50 13.93 71.41
CA GLN A 620 -17.55 13.36 72.75
C GLN A 620 -17.53 14.47 73.80
N THR A 621 -17.91 15.68 73.39
CA THR A 621 -18.06 16.84 74.26
C THR A 621 -19.51 17.26 74.23
N LEU A 622 -20.10 17.52 75.39
CA LEU A 622 -21.44 18.05 75.56
C LEU A 622 -21.33 19.36 76.35
N VAL A 623 -21.94 20.42 75.85
CA VAL A 623 -21.94 21.72 76.55
C VAL A 623 -23.35 22.19 76.76
N ILE A 624 -23.73 22.40 78.01
CA ILE A 624 -25.08 22.78 78.42
C ILE A 624 -25.02 24.20 78.98
N ASP A 625 -25.31 25.22 78.17
CA ASP A 625 -25.35 26.63 78.60
C ASP A 625 -26.74 27.03 79.10
N GLU A 626 -26.84 27.36 80.39
CA GLU A 626 -27.98 27.97 81.08
C GLU A 626 -29.39 27.62 80.53
N GLY A 627 -30.07 26.68 81.22
CA GLY A 627 -31.48 26.37 80.98
C GLY A 627 -32.26 25.92 82.22
N PHE A 628 -31.57 25.86 83.37
CA PHE A 628 -32.13 25.42 84.64
C PHE A 628 -33.03 26.47 85.31
N GLY A 629 -32.94 27.74 84.89
CA GLY A 629 -33.70 28.83 85.51
C GLY A 629 -35.20 28.83 85.21
N SER A 630 -35.64 28.17 84.14
CA SER A 630 -37.06 27.98 83.83
C SER A 630 -37.68 26.76 84.54
N GLN A 631 -36.88 26.03 85.32
CA GLN A 631 -37.27 24.78 85.98
C GLN A 631 -37.53 25.01 87.46
N ASP A 632 -38.50 24.28 87.99
CA ASP A 632 -38.73 24.15 89.42
C ASP A 632 -37.63 23.30 90.08
N THR A 633 -37.59 23.29 91.42
CA THR A 633 -36.57 22.54 92.19
C THR A 633 -36.55 21.04 91.81
N GLN A 634 -37.72 20.43 91.60
CA GLN A 634 -37.82 19.04 91.19
C GLN A 634 -37.32 18.80 89.76
N GLY A 635 -37.66 19.67 88.81
CA GLY A 635 -37.15 19.60 87.43
C GLY A 635 -35.64 19.78 87.35
N ARG A 636 -35.06 20.68 88.16
CA ARG A 636 -33.60 20.86 88.25
C ARG A 636 -32.88 19.61 88.72
N GLN A 637 -33.40 18.93 89.75
CA GLN A 637 -32.83 17.68 90.25
C GLN A 637 -32.86 16.57 89.18
N ARG A 638 -34.00 16.40 88.49
CA ARG A 638 -34.14 15.43 87.41
C ARG A 638 -33.20 15.68 86.23
N LEU A 639 -32.93 16.95 85.90
CA LEU A 639 -31.94 17.29 84.88
C LEU A 639 -30.53 16.89 85.27
N ILE A 640 -30.13 17.11 86.53
CA ILE A 640 -28.82 16.65 87.03
C ILE A 640 -28.71 15.12 86.94
N GLU A 641 -29.77 14.40 87.32
CA GLU A 641 -29.82 12.94 87.22
C GLU A 641 -29.72 12.45 85.77
N ALA A 642 -30.42 13.13 84.84
CA ALA A 642 -30.32 12.85 83.41
C ALA A 642 -28.90 13.07 82.88
N ILE A 643 -28.25 14.20 83.22
CA ILE A 643 -26.85 14.50 82.84
C ILE A 643 -25.89 13.44 83.39
N ASN A 644 -26.08 13.01 84.64
CA ASN A 644 -25.26 11.96 85.24
C ASN A 644 -25.48 10.58 84.58
N THR A 645 -26.69 10.29 84.11
CA THR A 645 -26.99 9.04 83.39
C THR A 645 -26.21 8.97 82.08
N VAL A 646 -26.18 10.06 81.31
CA VAL A 646 -25.49 10.11 80.00
C VAL A 646 -23.99 10.40 80.11
N ARG A 647 -23.47 10.57 81.33
CA ARG A 647 -22.05 10.87 81.58
C ARG A 647 -21.11 9.88 80.90
N GLY A 648 -21.50 8.60 80.81
CA GLY A 648 -20.69 7.56 80.17
C GLY A 648 -20.58 7.68 78.64
N ASP A 649 -21.51 8.39 78.00
CA ASP A 649 -21.57 8.51 76.53
C ASP A 649 -20.68 9.66 76.00
N PHE A 650 -20.26 10.58 76.87
CA PHE A 650 -19.42 11.72 76.53
C PHE A 650 -18.10 11.68 77.32
N ALA A 651 -17.00 12.02 76.67
CA ALA A 651 -15.71 12.18 77.34
C ALA A 651 -15.62 13.48 78.14
N LYS A 652 -16.44 14.48 77.78
CA LYS A 652 -16.49 15.81 78.40
C LYS A 652 -17.90 16.35 78.46
N ILE A 653 -18.35 16.78 79.64
CA ILE A 653 -19.61 17.51 79.84
C ILE A 653 -19.31 18.80 80.59
N LEU A 654 -19.67 19.94 79.99
CA LEU A 654 -19.55 21.27 80.58
C LEU A 654 -20.94 21.84 80.82
N VAL A 655 -21.29 22.11 82.07
CA VAL A 655 -22.59 22.70 82.43
C VAL A 655 -22.38 24.14 82.89
N ILE A 656 -23.10 25.10 82.31
CA ILE A 656 -23.05 26.50 82.73
C ILE A 656 -24.30 26.85 83.50
N THR A 657 -24.11 27.39 84.70
CA THR A 657 -25.21 27.87 85.53
C THR A 657 -24.77 29.03 86.42
N HIS A 658 -25.68 29.98 86.62
CA HIS A 658 -25.56 31.03 87.62
C HIS A 658 -26.26 30.66 88.94
N LEU A 659 -26.94 29.51 89.00
CA LEU A 659 -27.66 29.07 90.19
C LEU A 659 -26.67 28.49 91.20
N ASP A 660 -26.54 29.15 92.36
CA ASP A 660 -25.63 28.72 93.42
C ASP A 660 -25.93 27.30 93.92
N GLU A 661 -27.22 26.95 94.01
CA GLU A 661 -27.72 25.64 94.45
C GLU A 661 -27.27 24.47 93.55
N LEU A 662 -26.91 24.73 92.29
CA LEU A 662 -26.47 23.68 91.35
C LEU A 662 -24.96 23.47 91.34
N LYS A 663 -24.19 24.38 91.96
CA LYS A 663 -22.72 24.32 91.92
C LYS A 663 -22.18 23.09 92.64
N ASP A 664 -22.79 22.73 93.76
CA ASP A 664 -22.38 21.63 94.61
C ASP A 664 -22.80 20.25 94.07
N ALA A 665 -23.63 20.22 93.02
CA ALA A 665 -24.11 19.00 92.38
C ALA A 665 -23.11 18.39 91.38
N PHE A 666 -22.01 19.09 91.07
CA PHE A 666 -21.01 18.67 90.09
C PHE A 666 -19.63 18.45 90.74
N PRO A 667 -18.85 17.45 90.29
CA PRO A 667 -17.60 17.06 90.95
C PRO A 667 -16.44 18.05 90.76
N THR A 668 -16.47 18.84 89.69
CA THR A 668 -15.44 19.83 89.38
C THR A 668 -16.09 21.16 89.04
N ARG A 669 -15.48 22.26 89.49
CA ARG A 669 -16.03 23.60 89.29
C ARG A 669 -15.04 24.50 88.57
N ILE A 670 -15.52 25.15 87.52
CA ILE A 670 -14.79 26.20 86.80
C ILE A 670 -15.38 27.52 87.27
N GLU A 671 -14.68 28.23 88.15
CA GLU A 671 -15.08 29.56 88.60
C GLU A 671 -14.57 30.63 87.65
N VAL A 672 -15.50 31.43 87.12
CA VAL A 672 -15.23 32.60 86.29
C VAL A 672 -15.50 33.84 87.11
N GLU A 673 -14.45 34.59 87.42
CA GLU A 673 -14.52 35.81 88.22
C GLU A 673 -14.19 37.03 87.38
N LYS A 674 -14.96 38.11 87.58
CA LYS A 674 -14.69 39.40 86.96
C LYS A 674 -13.72 40.19 87.83
N THR A 675 -12.56 40.54 87.28
CA THR A 675 -11.56 41.39 87.93
C THR A 675 -11.46 42.74 87.21
N GLU A 676 -10.78 43.72 87.81
CA GLU A 676 -10.47 45.01 87.16
C GLU A 676 -9.63 44.85 85.87
N ARG A 677 -8.91 43.72 85.75
CA ARG A 677 -8.09 43.38 84.59
C ARG A 677 -8.79 42.47 83.59
N GLY A 678 -10.10 42.25 83.73
CA GLY A 678 -10.90 41.36 82.90
C GLY A 678 -11.33 40.08 83.62
N SER A 679 -11.91 39.15 82.88
CA SER A 679 -12.32 37.84 83.41
C SER A 679 -11.11 36.96 83.69
N SER A 680 -11.16 36.23 84.81
CA SER A 680 -10.19 35.19 85.19
C SER A 680 -10.93 33.87 85.41
N VAL A 681 -10.22 32.74 85.24
CA VAL A 681 -10.80 31.40 85.38
C VAL A 681 -9.94 30.57 86.33
N ARG A 682 -10.58 29.84 87.24
CA ARG A 682 -9.93 28.86 88.12
C ARG A 682 -10.71 27.54 88.12
N VAL A 683 -10.00 26.43 88.06
CA VAL A 683 -10.56 25.08 88.24
C VAL A 683 -10.39 24.69 89.70
N ILE A 684 -11.48 24.29 90.35
CA ILE A 684 -11.57 23.90 91.76
C ILE A 684 -12.04 22.46 91.85
#